data_AF-A0A5M6IR36-F1
#
_entry.id   AF-A0A5M6IR36-F1
#
_cell.length_a   1.000
_cell.length_b   1.000
_cell.length_c   1.000
_cell.angle_alpha   90.00
_cell.angle_beta   90.00
_cell.angle_gamma   90.00
#
_symmetry.space_group_name_H-M   'P 1'
#
loop_
_entity.id
_entity.type
_entity.pdbx_description
1 polymer ?
#
loop_
_entity_poly.entity_id
_entity_poly.type
_entity_poly.pdbx_seq_one_letter_code
_entity_poly.pdbx_strand_id
1 'polypeptide(L)'
;MPENLEIIGFDLGHGETALAHTTLASANEPEALAIHNRPTVLSVVGVDHDGQVAIGDHAIRQSERLVEMFVRFKSLPPEDGPWPGERALTLFVGGLVRELVDSRQVPQLEQARVFVGVPSGWTTARDGIHRLRRYREALEAAGLGQVEFVPESRAAFMHARESGELQVQIDQLYGRVLVVDLGSSTADFTLVQDLNPLPLDFGNNALGAGLIEQTLLAQAVARHEDAAKLRAFYQKHPARHAFDELSWRTLKEEYFNAEASGVPEPKARNIFDYELGRGEEVLLRAVIDRPAMEAALAAPQPLLDGLGWSDAYRTTLDAARGVIEGDPDLVLFTGGASRMGFVTRIAQEIFPRTRVLRGKAPELAIAKGLAWWGRSKLRAAAFTREVEALCAPSLLDRPGASSAIGEMVRAELPRLLDALAPVLAERIAERVILPWGRAWRLGQIATLQDFERQTEVAAAAWVDSADGRQAIAEVAQAWLPGLAQRLEALTDPICDRYRLSRRALVIEPTTQVSGELFAGRTADAIDFSHVQGFATVVNLITAVVVGTLMGGSGKALLIAGPIGWVIGFLGAAILFFIGQEAVKERVRGWVIPVMLRKAVMSEERLSSRLRAGVDEMAGKLRADLAARSADDLAVAIEARIKAALLSRAEDALVRLG
;
A
#
# COMPACT_ATOMS: atom_id res chain seq x y z
N MET A 1 13.10 7.17 -1.37
CA MET A 1 13.86 6.31 -2.32
C MET A 1 14.26 7.17 -3.51
N PRO A 2 15.39 6.92 -4.17
CA PRO A 2 15.77 7.70 -5.35
C PRO A 2 14.71 7.54 -6.46
N GLU A 3 14.31 8.64 -7.09
CA GLU A 3 13.35 8.66 -8.20
C GLU A 3 13.84 7.86 -9.41
N ASN A 4 15.16 7.76 -9.55
CA ASN A 4 15.87 7.00 -10.59
C ASN A 4 16.13 5.53 -10.20
N LEU A 5 15.41 4.99 -9.20
CA LEU A 5 15.54 3.57 -8.89
C LEU A 5 15.11 2.73 -10.10
N GLU A 6 16.06 1.98 -10.63
CA GLU A 6 15.85 1.08 -11.76
C GLU A 6 15.04 -0.15 -11.34
N ILE A 7 14.03 -0.49 -12.13
CA ILE A 7 13.13 -1.63 -11.90
C ILE A 7 13.13 -2.49 -13.15
N ILE A 8 13.48 -3.76 -13.00
CA ILE A 8 13.53 -4.72 -14.10
C ILE A 8 12.51 -5.81 -13.82
N GLY A 9 11.61 -6.05 -14.77
CA GLY A 9 10.85 -7.29 -14.83
C GLY A 9 11.60 -8.32 -15.65
N PHE A 10 11.91 -9.48 -15.05
CA PHE A 10 12.66 -10.55 -15.69
C PHE A 10 11.80 -11.81 -15.79
N ASP A 11 11.31 -12.08 -17.00
CA ASP A 11 10.61 -13.31 -17.33
C ASP A 11 11.62 -14.30 -17.94
N LEU A 12 12.09 -15.24 -17.14
CA LEU A 12 12.88 -16.36 -17.62
C LEU A 12 11.93 -17.52 -17.92
N GLY A 13 11.61 -17.79 -19.16
CA GLY A 13 10.86 -18.99 -19.55
C GLY A 13 11.78 -20.17 -19.90
N HIS A 14 11.21 -21.37 -20.04
CA HIS A 14 11.96 -22.56 -20.48
C HIS A 14 12.44 -22.47 -21.94
N GLY A 15 11.68 -21.78 -22.79
CA GLY A 15 11.97 -21.66 -24.21
C GLY A 15 12.46 -20.26 -24.62
N GLU A 16 11.89 -19.22 -24.02
CA GLU A 16 12.23 -17.82 -24.29
C GLU A 16 12.31 -17.04 -22.99
N THR A 17 13.04 -15.94 -23.05
CA THR A 17 13.27 -14.99 -21.98
C THR A 17 12.95 -13.59 -22.47
N ALA A 18 12.33 -12.80 -21.62
CA ALA A 18 12.08 -11.38 -21.86
C ALA A 18 12.47 -10.57 -20.63
N LEU A 19 12.97 -9.36 -20.86
CA LEU A 19 13.18 -8.39 -19.80
C LEU A 19 12.46 -7.09 -20.15
N ALA A 20 11.91 -6.42 -19.14
CA ALA A 20 11.32 -5.10 -19.27
C ALA A 20 11.88 -4.17 -18.19
N HIS A 21 11.93 -2.89 -18.49
CA HIS A 21 12.55 -1.87 -17.68
C HIS A 21 11.60 -0.70 -17.44
N THR A 22 11.65 -0.17 -16.22
CA THR A 22 11.02 1.09 -15.84
C THR A 22 11.79 1.71 -14.69
N THR A 23 11.56 3.00 -14.42
CA THR A 23 11.99 3.64 -13.18
C THR A 23 10.81 3.84 -12.24
N LEU A 24 11.10 4.09 -10.95
CA LEU A 24 10.09 4.42 -9.95
C LEU A 24 9.27 5.67 -10.31
N ALA A 25 9.92 6.69 -10.90
CA ALA A 25 9.27 7.94 -11.31
C ALA A 25 8.51 7.83 -12.64
N SER A 26 8.87 6.88 -13.52
CA SER A 26 8.25 6.75 -14.84
C SER A 26 6.73 6.56 -14.77
N ALA A 27 6.05 7.16 -15.74
CA ALA A 27 4.61 7.05 -15.98
C ALA A 27 4.26 6.17 -17.17
N ASN A 28 5.26 5.89 -17.99
CA ASN A 28 5.07 5.22 -19.25
C ASN A 28 4.98 3.71 -19.01
N GLU A 29 4.50 3.01 -20.03
CA GLU A 29 4.59 1.58 -20.07
C GLU A 29 6.05 1.13 -19.93
N PRO A 30 6.35 0.05 -19.18
CA PRO A 30 7.67 -0.55 -19.14
C PRO A 30 8.16 -0.92 -20.54
N GLU A 31 9.41 -0.57 -20.81
CA GLU A 31 10.04 -0.77 -22.11
C GLU A 31 10.70 -2.16 -22.15
N ALA A 32 10.55 -2.89 -23.25
CA ALA A 32 11.25 -4.16 -23.40
C ALA A 32 12.74 -3.90 -23.62
N LEU A 33 13.60 -4.59 -22.86
CA LEU A 33 15.05 -4.52 -23.03
C LEU A 33 15.45 -5.41 -24.19
N ALA A 34 16.26 -4.86 -25.10
CA ALA A 34 16.75 -5.59 -26.25
C ALA A 34 17.99 -6.40 -25.90
N ILE A 35 17.97 -7.71 -26.14
CA ILE A 35 19.13 -8.58 -26.04
C ILE A 35 19.54 -8.96 -27.46
N HIS A 36 20.75 -8.58 -27.89
CA HIS A 36 21.19 -8.74 -29.28
C HIS A 36 20.20 -8.16 -30.30
N ASN A 37 19.64 -6.97 -30.01
CA ASN A 37 18.64 -6.26 -30.81
C ASN A 37 17.26 -6.94 -30.94
N ARG A 38 16.92 -7.88 -30.06
CA ARG A 38 15.59 -8.50 -30.00
C ARG A 38 14.92 -8.27 -28.65
N PRO A 39 13.59 -8.05 -28.60
CA PRO A 39 12.87 -7.83 -27.35
C PRO A 39 12.67 -9.13 -26.52
N THR A 40 12.86 -10.29 -27.16
CA THR A 40 12.90 -11.61 -26.53
C THR A 40 14.14 -12.35 -27.00
N VAL A 41 14.63 -13.27 -26.17
CA VAL A 41 15.81 -14.10 -26.46
C VAL A 41 15.51 -15.55 -26.10
N LEU A 42 15.95 -16.49 -26.91
CA LEU A 42 15.80 -17.91 -26.61
C LEU A 42 16.56 -18.27 -25.32
N SER A 43 15.93 -19.08 -24.46
CA SER A 43 16.52 -19.55 -23.19
C SER A 43 17.53 -20.66 -23.45
N VAL A 44 18.62 -20.30 -24.12
CA VAL A 44 19.70 -21.16 -24.58
C VAL A 44 21.02 -20.53 -24.19
N VAL A 45 21.94 -21.33 -23.69
CA VAL A 45 23.32 -20.90 -23.41
C VAL A 45 24.29 -21.98 -23.83
N GLY A 46 25.44 -21.57 -24.35
CA GLY A 46 26.53 -22.47 -24.64
C GLY A 46 27.89 -21.88 -24.33
N VAL A 47 28.87 -22.77 -24.26
CA VAL A 47 30.27 -22.45 -23.99
C VAL A 47 31.12 -23.08 -25.09
N ASP A 48 32.05 -22.33 -25.67
CA ASP A 48 33.01 -22.84 -26.65
C ASP A 48 34.30 -23.39 -26.01
N HIS A 49 35.22 -23.87 -26.84
CA HIS A 49 36.51 -24.40 -26.40
C HIS A 49 37.39 -23.39 -25.64
N ASP A 50 37.20 -22.10 -25.88
CA ASP A 50 37.95 -21.00 -25.25
C ASP A 50 37.26 -20.49 -23.96
N GLY A 51 36.13 -21.10 -23.58
CA GLY A 51 35.33 -20.71 -22.42
C GLY A 51 34.43 -19.50 -22.67
N GLN A 52 34.28 -19.03 -23.92
CA GLN A 52 33.37 -17.94 -24.26
C GLN A 52 31.93 -18.41 -24.21
N VAL A 53 31.08 -17.57 -23.62
CA VAL A 53 29.67 -17.87 -23.41
C VAL A 53 28.83 -17.16 -24.46
N ALA A 54 28.02 -17.93 -25.18
CA ALA A 54 27.02 -17.44 -26.12
C ALA A 54 25.61 -17.71 -25.57
N ILE A 55 24.66 -16.78 -25.77
CA ILE A 55 23.27 -16.95 -25.36
C ILE A 55 22.29 -16.74 -26.52
N GLY A 56 21.10 -17.35 -26.42
CA GLY A 56 20.00 -17.19 -27.36
C GLY A 56 20.34 -17.56 -28.80
N ASP A 57 19.89 -16.74 -29.76
CA ASP A 57 20.17 -16.91 -31.19
C ASP A 57 21.66 -16.97 -31.52
N HIS A 58 22.52 -16.36 -30.69
CA HIS A 58 23.97 -16.40 -30.91
C HIS A 58 24.52 -17.80 -30.62
N ALA A 59 24.07 -18.44 -29.53
CA ALA A 59 24.42 -19.82 -29.21
C ALA A 59 23.98 -20.78 -30.33
N ILE A 60 22.78 -20.56 -30.88
CA ILE A 60 22.25 -21.36 -31.99
C ILE A 60 23.10 -21.23 -33.25
N ARG A 61 23.44 -20.00 -33.65
CA ARG A 61 24.24 -19.74 -34.87
C ARG A 61 25.67 -20.26 -34.80
N GLN A 62 26.20 -20.47 -33.59
CA GLN A 62 27.57 -20.92 -33.37
C GLN A 62 27.61 -22.34 -32.79
N SER A 63 26.51 -23.09 -32.86
CA SER A 63 26.36 -24.40 -32.22
C SER A 63 27.50 -25.39 -32.53
N GLU A 64 28.04 -25.37 -33.75
CA GLU A 64 29.18 -26.19 -34.16
C GLU A 64 30.49 -25.90 -33.41
N ARG A 65 30.64 -24.69 -32.84
CA ARG A 65 31.81 -24.27 -32.06
C ARG A 65 31.66 -24.51 -30.56
N LEU A 66 30.44 -24.80 -30.11
CA LEU A 66 30.13 -24.97 -28.70
C LEU A 66 30.46 -26.39 -28.23
N VAL A 67 31.16 -26.49 -27.11
CA VAL A 67 31.44 -27.78 -26.44
C VAL A 67 30.35 -28.15 -25.44
N GLU A 68 29.72 -27.15 -24.86
CA GLU A 68 28.57 -27.29 -23.96
C GLU A 68 27.43 -26.45 -24.51
N MET A 69 26.23 -27.02 -24.51
CA MET A 69 25.00 -26.29 -24.84
C MET A 69 23.87 -26.76 -23.94
N PHE A 70 23.16 -25.80 -23.37
CA PHE A 70 22.08 -26.01 -22.43
C PHE A 70 20.81 -25.34 -22.97
N VAL A 71 19.71 -26.08 -22.92
CA VAL A 71 18.35 -25.61 -23.21
C VAL A 71 17.43 -26.06 -22.08
N ARG A 72 16.26 -25.41 -21.93
CA ARG A 72 15.23 -25.81 -20.95
C ARG A 72 15.76 -26.04 -19.53
N PHE A 73 16.72 -25.21 -19.11
CA PHE A 73 17.41 -25.36 -17.83
C PHE A 73 16.68 -24.73 -16.64
N LYS A 74 15.63 -23.90 -16.87
CA LYS A 74 14.78 -23.36 -15.80
C LYS A 74 14.23 -24.52 -14.99
N SER A 75 14.51 -24.53 -13.70
CA SER A 75 14.09 -25.60 -12.80
C SER A 75 14.11 -25.09 -11.37
N LEU A 76 13.19 -25.60 -10.54
CA LEU A 76 13.19 -25.28 -9.12
C LEU A 76 14.39 -26.00 -8.49
N PRO A 77 15.34 -25.31 -7.83
CA PRO A 77 16.52 -25.96 -7.24
C PRO A 77 16.10 -27.09 -6.31
N PRO A 78 16.77 -28.25 -6.26
CA PRO A 78 16.47 -29.28 -5.27
C PRO A 78 16.74 -28.75 -3.85
N GLU A 79 16.09 -29.36 -2.84
CA GLU A 79 16.34 -29.02 -1.42
C GLU A 79 17.80 -29.26 -1.05
N ASP A 80 18.28 -30.47 -1.35
CA ASP A 80 19.65 -30.90 -1.10
C ASP A 80 20.30 -31.43 -2.39
N GLY A 81 21.63 -31.32 -2.47
CA GLY A 81 22.43 -31.91 -3.54
C GLY A 81 22.63 -31.02 -4.77
N PRO A 82 23.22 -31.59 -5.83
CA PRO A 82 23.57 -30.86 -7.04
C PRO A 82 22.32 -30.39 -7.77
N TRP A 83 22.32 -29.13 -8.22
CA TRP A 83 21.25 -28.57 -9.04
C TRP A 83 21.66 -28.62 -10.51
N PRO A 84 21.08 -29.52 -11.33
CA PRO A 84 21.53 -29.71 -12.71
C PRO A 84 21.44 -28.43 -13.58
N GLY A 85 20.47 -27.55 -13.29
CA GLY A 85 20.25 -26.31 -14.02
C GLY A 85 21.10 -25.12 -13.58
N GLU A 86 21.82 -25.21 -12.45
CA GLU A 86 22.53 -24.08 -11.83
C GLU A 86 23.59 -23.48 -12.76
N ARG A 87 24.43 -24.33 -13.36
CA ARG A 87 25.48 -23.89 -14.29
C ARG A 87 24.89 -23.15 -15.49
N ALA A 88 23.88 -23.72 -16.12
CA ALA A 88 23.23 -23.13 -17.27
C ALA A 88 22.55 -21.80 -16.93
N LEU A 89 21.86 -21.73 -15.78
CA LEU A 89 21.25 -20.49 -15.30
C LEU A 89 22.30 -19.38 -15.10
N THR A 90 23.38 -19.67 -14.36
CA THR A 90 24.43 -18.69 -14.06
C THR A 90 25.12 -18.20 -15.32
N LEU A 91 25.43 -19.10 -16.28
CA LEU A 91 26.04 -18.72 -17.55
C LEU A 91 25.09 -17.85 -18.40
N PHE A 92 23.82 -18.23 -18.47
CA PHE A 92 22.82 -17.50 -19.25
C PHE A 92 22.59 -16.10 -18.70
N VAL A 93 22.36 -15.99 -17.39
CA VAL A 93 22.14 -14.71 -16.70
C VAL A 93 23.39 -13.84 -16.75
N GLY A 94 24.58 -14.40 -16.56
CA GLY A 94 25.83 -13.66 -16.74
C GLY A 94 26.06 -13.18 -18.18
N GLY A 95 25.51 -13.89 -19.18
CA GLY A 95 25.43 -13.42 -20.56
C GLY A 95 24.48 -12.23 -20.72
N LEU A 96 23.27 -12.32 -20.15
CA LEU A 96 22.29 -11.23 -20.18
C LEU A 96 22.83 -9.96 -19.52
N VAL A 97 23.45 -10.10 -18.33
CA VAL A 97 24.04 -8.97 -17.59
C VAL A 97 25.13 -8.28 -18.42
N ARG A 98 26.02 -9.04 -19.08
CA ARG A 98 27.04 -8.47 -19.97
C ARG A 98 26.41 -7.66 -21.11
N GLU A 99 25.42 -8.22 -21.80
CA GLU A 99 24.71 -7.50 -22.88
C GLU A 99 24.03 -6.22 -22.38
N LEU A 100 23.40 -6.26 -21.20
CA LEU A 100 22.74 -5.08 -20.61
C LEU A 100 23.74 -3.99 -20.20
N VAL A 101 24.90 -4.37 -19.68
CA VAL A 101 26.00 -3.45 -19.36
C VAL A 101 26.59 -2.83 -20.63
N ASP A 102 26.85 -3.65 -21.65
CA ASP A 102 27.45 -3.20 -22.91
C ASP A 102 26.52 -2.27 -23.69
N SER A 103 25.23 -2.59 -23.74
CA SER A 103 24.21 -1.78 -24.39
C SER A 103 23.81 -0.53 -23.60
N ARG A 104 24.16 -0.46 -22.30
CA ARG A 104 23.81 0.64 -21.37
C ARG A 104 22.32 0.95 -21.30
N GLN A 105 21.46 -0.03 -21.58
CA GLN A 105 20.01 0.14 -21.51
C GLN A 105 19.52 0.34 -20.06
N VAL A 106 20.29 -0.14 -19.06
CA VAL A 106 20.01 0.08 -17.64
C VAL A 106 21.24 0.74 -16.97
N PRO A 107 21.20 2.06 -16.72
CA PRO A 107 22.35 2.80 -16.20
C PRO A 107 22.92 2.32 -14.85
N GLN A 108 22.06 1.82 -13.96
CA GLN A 108 22.44 1.38 -12.59
C GLN A 108 21.99 -0.07 -12.33
N LEU A 109 22.40 -0.99 -13.20
CA LEU A 109 21.96 -2.40 -13.14
C LEU A 109 22.25 -3.05 -11.78
N GLU A 110 23.41 -2.81 -11.16
CA GLU A 110 23.73 -3.41 -9.86
C GLU A 110 22.86 -2.91 -8.70
N GLN A 111 22.25 -1.73 -8.84
CA GLN A 111 21.31 -1.16 -7.85
C GLN A 111 19.85 -1.42 -8.22
N ALA A 112 19.59 -2.07 -9.36
CA ALA A 112 18.24 -2.31 -9.84
C ALA A 112 17.48 -3.27 -8.92
N ARG A 113 16.17 -3.06 -8.85
CA ARG A 113 15.22 -4.01 -8.25
C ARG A 113 14.71 -4.93 -9.35
N VAL A 114 15.09 -6.21 -9.28
CA VAL A 114 14.75 -7.21 -10.31
C VAL A 114 13.61 -8.07 -9.81
N PHE A 115 12.46 -7.98 -10.48
CA PHE A 115 11.28 -8.78 -10.20
C PHE A 115 11.24 -9.95 -11.18
N VAL A 116 11.45 -11.17 -10.67
CA VAL A 116 11.61 -12.38 -11.47
C VAL A 116 10.33 -13.20 -11.47
N GLY A 117 9.85 -13.53 -12.65
CA GLY A 117 8.71 -14.42 -12.86
C GLY A 117 9.02 -15.84 -12.44
N VAL A 118 8.16 -16.45 -11.63
CA VAL A 118 8.20 -17.87 -11.30
C VAL A 118 6.82 -18.52 -11.48
N PRO A 119 6.76 -19.83 -11.77
CA PRO A 119 5.51 -20.56 -11.77
C PRO A 119 4.81 -20.46 -10.40
N SER A 120 3.49 -20.29 -10.40
CA SER A 120 2.72 -20.03 -9.18
C SER A 120 2.95 -21.09 -8.09
N GLY A 121 3.04 -22.37 -8.48
CA GLY A 121 3.28 -23.50 -7.57
C GLY A 121 4.62 -23.44 -6.82
N TRP A 122 5.63 -22.71 -7.33
CA TRP A 122 6.93 -22.59 -6.65
C TRP A 122 6.84 -21.75 -5.37
N THR A 123 5.87 -20.84 -5.30
CA THR A 123 5.70 -19.90 -4.17
C THR A 123 4.75 -20.42 -3.09
N THR A 124 3.90 -21.40 -3.42
CA THR A 124 2.88 -21.94 -2.51
C THR A 124 3.30 -23.25 -1.84
N ALA A 125 4.28 -23.97 -2.40
CA ALA A 125 4.82 -25.18 -1.79
C ALA A 125 5.57 -24.87 -0.47
N ARG A 126 5.34 -25.68 0.56
CA ARG A 126 5.95 -25.53 1.90
C ARG A 126 7.47 -25.40 1.85
N ASP A 127 8.11 -26.17 0.97
CA ASP A 127 9.56 -26.19 0.79
C ASP A 127 10.04 -25.26 -0.35
N GLY A 128 9.11 -24.71 -1.13
CA GLY A 128 9.39 -23.82 -2.25
C GLY A 128 10.10 -22.53 -1.83
N ILE A 129 9.72 -21.95 -0.69
CA ILE A 129 10.33 -20.71 -0.16
C ILE A 129 11.83 -20.89 0.12
N HIS A 130 12.23 -22.03 0.69
CA HIS A 130 13.63 -22.31 0.98
C HIS A 130 14.44 -22.54 -0.30
N ARG A 131 13.87 -23.28 -1.26
CA ARG A 131 14.49 -23.56 -2.57
C ARG A 131 14.66 -22.30 -3.42
N LEU A 132 13.71 -21.36 -3.32
CA LEU A 132 13.79 -20.05 -3.97
C LEU A 132 14.94 -19.19 -3.42
N ARG A 133 15.42 -19.42 -2.19
CA ARG A 133 16.61 -18.71 -1.67
C ARG A 133 17.86 -19.06 -2.50
N ARG A 134 18.12 -20.35 -2.74
CA ARG A 134 19.24 -20.79 -3.59
C ARG A 134 19.11 -20.26 -5.02
N TYR A 135 17.88 -20.25 -5.55
CA TYR A 135 17.62 -19.67 -6.88
C TYR A 135 17.98 -18.17 -6.92
N ARG A 136 17.59 -17.41 -5.88
CA ARG A 136 17.91 -15.98 -5.74
C ARG A 136 19.42 -15.75 -5.67
N GLU A 137 20.11 -16.52 -4.83
CA GLU A 137 21.56 -16.41 -4.65
C GLU A 137 22.30 -16.66 -5.97
N ALA A 138 21.88 -17.65 -6.77
CA ALA A 138 22.47 -17.89 -8.09
C ALA A 138 22.24 -16.74 -9.08
N LEU A 139 21.04 -16.15 -9.09
CA LEU A 139 20.71 -14.99 -9.92
C LEU A 139 21.51 -13.73 -9.55
N GLU A 140 21.57 -13.42 -8.25
CA GLU A 140 22.31 -12.27 -7.72
C GLU A 140 23.84 -12.46 -7.90
N ALA A 141 24.36 -13.67 -7.68
CA ALA A 141 25.76 -13.99 -7.93
C ALA A 141 26.16 -13.90 -9.42
N ALA A 142 25.20 -14.08 -10.34
CA ALA A 142 25.40 -13.88 -11.77
C ALA A 142 25.39 -12.40 -12.20
N GLY A 143 25.20 -11.46 -11.25
CA GLY A 143 25.29 -10.01 -11.48
C GLY A 143 23.96 -9.28 -11.64
N LEU A 144 22.82 -9.95 -11.39
CA LEU A 144 21.55 -9.24 -11.27
C LEU A 144 21.50 -8.43 -9.97
N GLY A 145 20.79 -7.30 -10.00
CA GLY A 145 20.48 -6.51 -8.80
C GLY A 145 19.61 -7.26 -7.80
N GLN A 146 19.00 -6.55 -6.85
CA GLN A 146 18.23 -7.20 -5.76
C GLN A 146 16.99 -7.93 -6.30
N VAL A 147 16.97 -9.26 -6.16
CA VAL A 147 15.95 -10.13 -6.75
C VAL A 147 14.75 -10.33 -5.82
N GLU A 148 13.55 -10.25 -6.39
CA GLU A 148 12.28 -10.61 -5.75
C GLU A 148 11.43 -11.48 -6.69
N PHE A 149 10.83 -12.55 -6.17
CA PHE A 149 10.00 -13.45 -6.98
C PHE A 149 8.54 -13.02 -7.00
N VAL A 150 7.92 -13.14 -8.17
CA VAL A 150 6.53 -12.83 -8.41
C VAL A 150 5.93 -13.96 -9.26
N PRO A 151 4.76 -14.51 -8.91
CA PRO A 151 4.06 -15.45 -9.78
C PRO A 151 3.82 -14.84 -11.17
N GLU A 152 4.11 -15.62 -12.21
CA GLU A 152 3.95 -15.21 -13.61
C GLU A 152 2.49 -14.80 -13.91
N SER A 153 1.52 -15.56 -13.40
CA SER A 153 0.09 -15.22 -13.57
C SER A 153 -0.30 -13.87 -12.95
N ARG A 154 0.33 -13.49 -11.83
CA ARG A 154 0.14 -12.16 -11.21
C ARG A 154 0.72 -11.06 -12.10
N ALA A 155 1.90 -11.28 -12.66
CA ALA A 155 2.50 -10.32 -13.60
C ALA A 155 1.63 -10.16 -14.86
N ALA A 156 1.14 -11.27 -15.42
CA ALA A 156 0.21 -11.27 -16.54
C ALA A 156 -1.05 -10.44 -16.27
N PHE A 157 -1.69 -10.66 -15.11
CA PHE A 157 -2.86 -9.88 -14.68
C PHE A 157 -2.53 -8.39 -14.56
N MET A 158 -1.39 -8.05 -13.94
CA MET A 158 -0.93 -6.66 -13.82
C MET A 158 -0.72 -5.99 -15.17
N HIS A 159 -0.11 -6.69 -16.13
CA HIS A 159 0.04 -6.14 -17.48
C HIS A 159 -1.31 -5.93 -18.17
N ALA A 160 -2.25 -6.87 -18.01
CA ALA A 160 -3.60 -6.71 -18.56
C ALA A 160 -4.35 -5.51 -17.99
N ARG A 161 -4.16 -5.22 -16.69
CA ARG A 161 -4.73 -4.05 -16.03
C ARG A 161 -4.10 -2.74 -16.52
N GLU A 162 -2.78 -2.68 -16.58
CA GLU A 162 -2.05 -1.42 -16.77
C GLU A 162 -1.80 -1.06 -18.24
N SER A 163 -1.73 -2.03 -19.15
CA SER A 163 -1.37 -1.79 -20.55
C SER A 163 -2.42 -1.01 -21.34
N GLY A 164 -3.69 -1.04 -20.92
CA GLY A 164 -4.81 -0.47 -21.68
C GLY A 164 -5.09 -1.16 -23.03
N GLU A 165 -4.19 -2.04 -23.50
CA GLU A 165 -4.28 -2.71 -24.80
C GLU A 165 -5.50 -3.60 -24.95
N LEU A 166 -5.91 -4.20 -23.83
CA LEU A 166 -6.98 -5.19 -23.80
C LEU A 166 -8.37 -4.57 -23.70
N GLN A 167 -8.49 -3.23 -23.63
CA GLN A 167 -9.76 -2.50 -23.42
C GLN A 167 -10.63 -3.19 -22.35
N VAL A 168 -10.02 -3.52 -21.22
CA VAL A 168 -10.71 -4.12 -20.07
C VAL A 168 -11.10 -2.98 -19.15
N GLN A 169 -12.39 -2.90 -18.81
CA GLN A 169 -12.82 -1.95 -17.80
C GLN A 169 -12.40 -2.46 -16.41
N ILE A 170 -12.08 -1.54 -15.50
CA ILE A 170 -11.56 -1.88 -14.16
C ILE A 170 -12.53 -2.80 -13.40
N ASP A 171 -13.83 -2.58 -13.53
CA ASP A 171 -14.89 -3.42 -12.94
C ASP A 171 -14.85 -4.88 -13.42
N GLN A 172 -14.48 -5.13 -14.69
CA GLN A 172 -14.30 -6.49 -15.22
C GLN A 172 -13.08 -7.20 -14.60
N LEU A 173 -12.08 -6.45 -14.14
CA LEU A 173 -10.89 -6.99 -13.47
C LEU A 173 -11.11 -7.28 -11.98
N TYR A 174 -12.13 -6.67 -11.36
CA TYR A 174 -12.59 -7.02 -10.02
C TYR A 174 -13.45 -8.31 -10.00
N GLY A 175 -13.98 -8.73 -11.16
CA GLY A 175 -14.66 -10.01 -11.32
C GLY A 175 -13.72 -11.22 -11.26
N ARG A 176 -14.24 -12.38 -11.68
CA ARG A 176 -13.50 -13.64 -11.80
C ARG A 176 -12.75 -13.68 -13.14
N VAL A 177 -11.44 -13.45 -13.09
CA VAL A 177 -10.57 -13.50 -14.28
C VAL A 177 -9.77 -14.79 -14.29
N LEU A 178 -9.98 -15.64 -15.28
CA LEU A 178 -9.16 -16.84 -15.50
C LEU A 178 -7.95 -16.49 -16.37
N VAL A 179 -6.77 -16.44 -15.78
CA VAL A 179 -5.49 -16.30 -16.49
C VAL A 179 -5.00 -17.68 -16.91
N VAL A 180 -4.77 -17.86 -18.21
CA VAL A 180 -4.27 -19.11 -18.81
C VAL A 180 -2.93 -18.82 -19.46
N ASP A 181 -1.86 -19.23 -18.79
CA ASP A 181 -0.50 -19.06 -19.26
C ASP A 181 0.00 -20.32 -19.95
N LEU A 182 0.20 -20.24 -21.27
CA LEU A 182 0.62 -21.37 -22.08
C LEU A 182 2.08 -21.22 -22.49
N GLY A 183 2.93 -21.92 -21.74
CA GLY A 183 4.36 -21.99 -21.98
C GLY A 183 4.78 -23.13 -22.89
N SER A 184 6.09 -23.19 -23.15
CA SER A 184 6.70 -24.32 -23.86
C SER A 184 6.74 -25.59 -23.00
N SER A 185 6.94 -25.47 -21.68
CA SER A 185 7.08 -26.61 -20.76
C SER A 185 5.82 -26.93 -19.96
N THR A 186 5.02 -25.91 -19.64
CA THR A 186 3.90 -25.98 -18.70
C THR A 186 2.72 -25.19 -19.25
N ALA A 187 1.52 -25.50 -18.73
CA ALA A 187 0.35 -24.65 -18.83
C ALA A 187 -0.14 -24.35 -17.42
N ASP A 188 -0.17 -23.08 -17.05
CA ASP A 188 -0.53 -22.63 -15.71
C ASP A 188 -1.88 -21.90 -15.76
N PHE A 189 -2.75 -22.23 -14.82
CA PHE A 189 -4.11 -21.66 -14.72
C PHE A 189 -4.23 -20.94 -13.38
N THR A 190 -4.69 -19.70 -13.40
CA THR A 190 -4.88 -18.92 -12.17
C THR A 190 -6.20 -18.17 -12.24
N LEU A 191 -7.05 -18.38 -11.24
CA LEU A 191 -8.23 -17.56 -11.03
C LEU A 191 -7.83 -16.32 -10.24
N VAL A 192 -8.02 -15.13 -10.80
CA VAL A 192 -7.90 -13.88 -10.06
C VAL A 192 -9.30 -13.43 -9.68
N GLN A 193 -9.55 -13.27 -8.39
CA GLN A 193 -10.82 -12.80 -7.84
C GLN A 193 -10.53 -11.74 -6.78
N ASP A 194 -11.22 -10.59 -6.85
CA ASP A 194 -10.98 -9.45 -5.96
C ASP A 194 -9.49 -9.03 -5.92
N LEU A 195 -8.81 -9.07 -7.08
CA LEU A 195 -7.37 -8.81 -7.26
C LEU A 195 -6.44 -9.84 -6.58
N ASN A 196 -6.97 -10.93 -6.03
CA ASN A 196 -6.20 -11.99 -5.41
C ASN A 196 -6.02 -13.18 -6.35
N PRO A 197 -4.77 -13.57 -6.70
CA PRO A 197 -4.52 -14.74 -7.51
C PRO A 197 -4.65 -16.02 -6.70
N LEU A 198 -5.49 -16.93 -7.20
CA LEU A 198 -5.72 -18.29 -6.71
C LEU A 198 -5.21 -19.25 -7.79
N PRO A 199 -3.98 -19.79 -7.66
CA PRO A 199 -3.48 -20.78 -8.60
C PRO A 199 -4.35 -22.02 -8.56
N LEU A 200 -4.70 -22.54 -9.74
CA LEU A 200 -5.50 -23.74 -9.87
C LEU A 200 -4.57 -24.88 -10.31
N ASP A 201 -4.38 -25.86 -9.43
CA ASP A 201 -3.60 -27.06 -9.72
C ASP A 201 -4.56 -28.21 -10.07
N PHE A 202 -4.36 -28.79 -11.25
CA PHE A 202 -5.17 -29.89 -11.78
C PHE A 202 -4.36 -31.16 -11.99
N GLY A 203 -3.11 -31.22 -11.51
CA GLY A 203 -2.24 -32.39 -11.61
C GLY A 203 -1.54 -32.58 -12.96
N ASN A 204 -1.84 -31.80 -14.00
CA ASN A 204 -1.20 -31.88 -15.32
C ASN A 204 -0.20 -30.72 -15.57
N ASN A 205 0.84 -30.67 -14.75
CA ASN A 205 1.91 -29.67 -14.88
C ASN A 205 2.77 -29.85 -16.14
N ALA A 206 2.58 -30.93 -16.90
CA ALA A 206 3.38 -31.27 -18.07
C ALA A 206 2.76 -30.79 -19.41
N LEU A 207 1.61 -30.10 -19.38
CA LEU A 207 0.92 -29.58 -20.56
C LEU A 207 1.63 -28.39 -21.22
N GLY A 208 2.88 -28.56 -21.61
CA GLY A 208 3.65 -27.60 -22.38
C GLY A 208 3.42 -27.73 -23.88
N ALA A 209 3.44 -26.62 -24.61
CA ALA A 209 3.37 -26.66 -26.08
C ALA A 209 4.59 -27.34 -26.72
N GLY A 210 5.67 -27.55 -25.94
CA GLY A 210 6.89 -28.26 -26.26
C GLY A 210 6.69 -29.71 -26.70
N LEU A 211 5.65 -30.33 -26.17
CA LEU A 211 5.26 -31.70 -26.51
C LEU A 211 4.83 -31.82 -27.97
N ILE A 212 4.36 -30.73 -28.59
CA ILE A 212 3.90 -30.72 -29.99
C ILE A 212 5.11 -30.89 -30.92
N GLU A 213 6.16 -30.07 -30.77
CA GLU A 213 7.38 -30.21 -31.58
C GLU A 213 8.14 -31.52 -31.31
N GLN A 214 8.15 -32.01 -30.07
CA GLN A 214 8.73 -33.31 -29.74
C GLN A 214 8.00 -34.44 -30.47
N THR A 215 6.66 -34.42 -30.50
CA THR A 215 5.87 -35.40 -31.26
C THR A 215 6.12 -35.28 -32.75
N LEU A 216 6.17 -34.07 -33.30
CA LEU A 216 6.44 -33.85 -34.71
C LEU A 216 7.80 -34.42 -35.12
N LEU A 217 8.85 -34.15 -34.34
CA LEU A 217 10.19 -34.71 -34.55
C LEU A 217 10.17 -36.24 -34.41
N ALA A 218 9.56 -36.78 -33.35
CA ALA A 218 9.50 -38.21 -33.11
C ALA A 218 8.76 -38.96 -34.24
N GLN A 219 7.65 -38.41 -34.73
CA GLN A 219 6.91 -38.96 -35.87
C GLN A 219 7.72 -38.90 -37.16
N ALA A 220 8.46 -37.81 -37.41
CA ALA A 220 9.32 -37.69 -38.58
C ALA A 220 10.47 -38.71 -38.54
N VAL A 221 11.15 -38.84 -37.40
CA VAL A 221 12.20 -39.85 -37.19
C VAL A 221 11.64 -41.26 -37.34
N ALA A 222 10.46 -41.55 -36.79
CA ALA A 222 9.86 -42.88 -36.86
C ALA A 222 9.48 -43.30 -38.29
N ARG A 223 9.14 -42.35 -39.17
CA ARG A 223 8.82 -42.60 -40.57
C ARG A 223 10.06 -42.65 -41.48
N HIS A 224 11.22 -42.23 -40.99
CA HIS A 224 12.47 -42.23 -41.76
C HIS A 224 13.03 -43.65 -41.91
N GLU A 225 13.63 -43.96 -43.07
CA GLU A 225 14.21 -45.29 -43.33
C GLU A 225 15.36 -45.63 -42.34
N ASP A 226 16.18 -44.64 -42.02
CA ASP A 226 17.26 -44.74 -41.02
C ASP A 226 16.83 -44.40 -39.57
N ALA A 227 15.57 -44.61 -39.18
CA ALA A 227 15.05 -44.25 -37.85
C ALA A 227 15.93 -44.74 -36.68
N ALA A 228 16.45 -45.97 -36.77
CA ALA A 228 17.32 -46.54 -35.72
C ALA A 228 18.64 -45.77 -35.57
N LYS A 229 19.23 -45.33 -36.69
CA LYS A 229 20.48 -44.57 -36.69
C LYS A 229 20.27 -43.16 -36.11
N LEU A 230 19.20 -42.48 -36.52
CA LEU A 230 18.83 -41.16 -35.98
C LEU A 230 18.59 -41.22 -34.47
N ARG A 231 17.89 -42.23 -33.95
CA ARG A 231 17.72 -42.42 -32.50
C ARG A 231 19.04 -42.65 -31.78
N ALA A 232 19.93 -43.47 -32.35
CA ALA A 232 21.26 -43.71 -31.77
C ALA A 232 22.14 -42.44 -31.80
N PHE A 233 22.02 -41.63 -32.85
CA PHE A 233 22.69 -40.33 -32.94
C PHE A 233 22.24 -39.39 -31.82
N TYR A 234 20.93 -39.22 -31.63
CA TYR A 234 20.41 -38.36 -30.57
C TYR A 234 20.78 -38.83 -29.16
N GLN A 235 20.86 -40.14 -28.92
CA GLN A 235 21.36 -40.68 -27.65
C GLN A 235 22.83 -40.31 -27.39
N LYS A 236 23.66 -40.25 -28.43
CA LYS A 236 25.07 -39.85 -28.34
C LYS A 236 25.26 -38.33 -28.30
N HIS A 237 24.34 -37.58 -28.90
CA HIS A 237 24.42 -36.13 -29.07
C HIS A 237 23.19 -35.42 -28.48
N PRO A 238 23.00 -35.44 -27.15
CA PRO A 238 21.82 -34.88 -26.50
C PRO A 238 21.68 -33.36 -26.71
N ALA A 239 22.79 -32.62 -26.80
CA ALA A 239 22.79 -31.19 -27.13
C ALA A 239 22.23 -30.93 -28.54
N ARG A 240 22.57 -31.79 -29.50
CA ARG A 240 22.04 -31.70 -30.87
C ARG A 240 20.55 -32.07 -30.92
N HIS A 241 20.11 -33.07 -30.14
CA HIS A 241 18.68 -33.39 -30.00
C HIS A 241 17.88 -32.18 -29.49
N ALA A 242 18.35 -31.55 -28.41
CA ALA A 242 17.78 -30.33 -27.86
C ALA A 242 17.72 -29.17 -28.88
N PHE A 243 18.77 -29.00 -29.67
CA PHE A 243 18.82 -28.00 -30.74
C PHE A 243 17.79 -28.29 -31.85
N ASP A 244 17.67 -29.55 -32.26
CA ASP A 244 16.70 -29.93 -33.29
C ASP A 244 15.27 -29.72 -32.78
N GLU A 245 14.96 -30.03 -31.52
CA GLU A 245 13.65 -29.70 -30.92
C GLU A 245 13.32 -28.20 -31.00
N LEU A 246 14.28 -27.30 -30.77
CA LEU A 246 14.10 -25.85 -30.95
C LEU A 246 13.86 -25.46 -32.42
N SER A 247 14.54 -26.13 -33.34
CA SER A 247 14.33 -25.92 -34.78
C SER A 247 12.93 -26.38 -35.20
N TRP A 248 12.44 -27.51 -34.66
CA TRP A 248 11.07 -27.97 -34.88
C TRP A 248 10.02 -27.04 -34.25
N ARG A 249 10.32 -26.39 -33.12
CA ARG A 249 9.50 -25.31 -32.57
C ARG A 249 9.35 -24.16 -33.57
N THR A 250 10.43 -23.75 -34.23
CA THR A 250 10.39 -22.67 -35.25
C THR A 250 9.44 -23.05 -36.39
N LEU A 251 9.51 -24.29 -36.88
CA LEU A 251 8.60 -24.78 -37.93
C LEU A 251 7.13 -24.83 -37.47
N LYS A 252 6.88 -25.23 -36.21
CA LYS A 252 5.54 -25.19 -35.60
C LYS A 252 5.01 -23.76 -35.58
N GLU A 253 5.82 -22.80 -35.17
CA GLU A 253 5.44 -21.38 -35.11
C GLU A 253 5.20 -20.80 -36.51
N GLU A 254 6.03 -21.12 -37.51
CA GLU A 254 5.79 -20.77 -38.91
C GLU A 254 4.43 -21.29 -39.41
N TYR A 255 4.10 -22.56 -39.10
CA TYR A 255 2.81 -23.15 -39.44
C TYR A 255 1.64 -22.37 -38.84
N PHE A 256 1.67 -22.09 -37.53
CA PHE A 256 0.56 -21.38 -36.87
C PHE A 256 0.50 -19.89 -37.22
N ASN A 257 1.62 -19.25 -37.54
CA ASN A 257 1.64 -17.88 -38.06
C ASN A 257 0.99 -17.80 -39.45
N ALA A 258 1.26 -18.79 -40.32
CA ALA A 258 0.58 -18.90 -41.61
C ALA A 258 -0.93 -19.14 -41.43
N GLU A 259 -1.33 -20.04 -40.52
CA GLU A 259 -2.73 -20.29 -40.20
C GLU A 259 -3.43 -19.02 -39.69
N ALA A 260 -2.82 -18.31 -38.74
CA ALA A 260 -3.35 -17.07 -38.18
C ALA A 260 -3.47 -15.94 -39.21
N SER A 261 -2.63 -15.95 -40.24
CA SER A 261 -2.68 -15.00 -41.36
C SER A 261 -3.72 -15.36 -42.42
N GLY A 262 -4.48 -16.45 -42.22
CA GLY A 262 -5.54 -16.88 -43.13
C GLY A 262 -5.03 -17.62 -44.37
N VAL A 263 -3.81 -18.15 -44.35
CA VAL A 263 -3.31 -19.00 -45.44
C VAL A 263 -4.15 -20.28 -45.50
N PRO A 264 -4.79 -20.63 -46.64
CA PRO A 264 -5.69 -21.80 -46.71
C PRO A 264 -5.01 -23.14 -46.38
N GLU A 265 -3.77 -23.31 -46.86
CA GLU A 265 -2.95 -24.51 -46.66
C GLU A 265 -1.61 -24.12 -45.98
N PRO A 266 -1.62 -23.88 -44.67
CA PRO A 266 -0.41 -23.52 -43.94
C PRO A 266 0.60 -24.68 -44.00
N LYS A 267 1.87 -24.34 -44.26
CA LYS A 267 2.92 -25.34 -44.38
C LYS A 267 4.28 -24.78 -43.99
N ALA A 268 5.04 -25.55 -43.20
CA ALA A 268 6.44 -25.26 -42.86
C ALA A 268 7.33 -26.44 -43.28
N ARG A 269 8.57 -26.16 -43.69
CA ARG A 269 9.50 -27.19 -44.21
C ARG A 269 10.94 -26.88 -43.82
N ASN A 270 11.70 -27.92 -43.52
CA ASN A 270 13.15 -27.83 -43.37
C ASN A 270 13.82 -29.15 -43.76
N ILE A 271 15.14 -29.14 -43.92
CA ILE A 271 15.95 -30.36 -44.06
C ILE A 271 17.03 -30.31 -42.98
N PHE A 272 17.10 -31.38 -42.19
CA PHE A 272 18.10 -31.56 -41.16
C PHE A 272 19.14 -32.56 -41.64
N ASP A 273 20.42 -32.20 -41.49
CA ASP A 273 21.56 -33.03 -41.87
C ASP A 273 22.24 -33.62 -40.63
N TYR A 274 22.60 -34.89 -40.71
CA TYR A 274 23.24 -35.66 -39.64
C TYR A 274 24.44 -36.42 -40.18
N GLU A 275 25.63 -36.02 -39.77
CA GLU A 275 26.85 -36.80 -39.96
C GLU A 275 26.96 -37.86 -38.84
N LEU A 276 26.71 -39.12 -39.19
CA LEU A 276 26.68 -40.25 -38.24
C LEU A 276 28.07 -40.83 -37.94
N GLY A 277 29.10 -40.30 -38.62
CA GLY A 277 30.49 -40.72 -38.56
C GLY A 277 30.90 -41.63 -39.73
N ARG A 278 32.21 -41.69 -40.01
CA ARG A 278 32.81 -42.43 -41.14
C ARG A 278 32.29 -42.00 -42.52
N GLY A 279 31.87 -40.74 -42.66
CA GLY A 279 31.32 -40.19 -43.90
C GLY A 279 29.90 -40.64 -44.22
N GLU A 280 29.18 -41.21 -43.27
CA GLU A 280 27.75 -41.53 -43.42
C GLU A 280 26.89 -40.31 -43.06
N GLU A 281 26.11 -39.83 -44.02
CA GLU A 281 25.20 -38.68 -43.87
C GLU A 281 23.74 -39.15 -43.99
N VAL A 282 22.86 -38.60 -43.16
CA VAL A 282 21.41 -38.84 -43.20
C VAL A 282 20.68 -37.51 -43.27
N LEU A 283 19.68 -37.42 -44.16
CA LEU A 283 18.87 -36.21 -44.34
C LEU A 283 17.44 -36.42 -43.85
N LEU A 284 17.06 -35.79 -42.75
CA LEU A 284 15.66 -35.79 -42.28
C LEU A 284 14.89 -34.61 -42.88
N ARG A 285 13.95 -34.91 -43.78
CA ARG A 285 13.05 -33.90 -44.32
C ARG A 285 11.89 -33.63 -43.35
N ALA A 286 11.81 -32.41 -42.83
CA ALA A 286 10.69 -31.95 -42.02
C ALA A 286 9.64 -31.28 -42.89
N VAL A 287 8.38 -31.74 -42.78
CA VAL A 287 7.22 -31.14 -43.43
C VAL A 287 6.08 -31.10 -42.43
N ILE A 288 5.63 -29.90 -42.08
CA ILE A 288 4.47 -29.68 -41.24
C ILE A 288 3.37 -29.08 -42.11
N ASP A 289 2.36 -29.88 -42.43
CA ASP A 289 1.10 -29.46 -43.03
C ASP A 289 -0.07 -29.81 -42.09
N ARG A 290 -1.30 -29.48 -42.50
CA ARG A 290 -2.50 -29.70 -41.67
C ARG A 290 -2.64 -31.16 -41.19
N PRO A 291 -2.55 -32.19 -42.07
CA PRO A 291 -2.61 -33.58 -41.61
C PRO A 291 -1.50 -33.94 -40.61
N ALA A 292 -0.26 -33.47 -40.83
CA ALA A 292 0.83 -33.72 -39.90
C ALA A 292 0.59 -33.04 -38.54
N MET A 293 0.09 -31.81 -38.52
CA MET A 293 -0.22 -31.08 -37.30
C MET A 293 -1.39 -31.71 -36.53
N GLU A 294 -2.48 -32.07 -37.22
CA GLU A 294 -3.63 -32.75 -36.60
C GLU A 294 -3.21 -34.10 -35.99
N ALA A 295 -2.39 -34.88 -36.71
CA ALA A 295 -1.85 -36.13 -36.20
C ALA A 295 -0.92 -35.92 -34.99
N ALA A 296 -0.17 -34.82 -34.93
CA ALA A 296 0.69 -34.50 -33.78
C ALA A 296 -0.13 -34.06 -32.56
N LEU A 297 -1.18 -33.24 -32.76
CA LEU A 297 -2.07 -32.78 -31.69
C LEU A 297 -2.92 -33.89 -31.10
N ALA A 298 -3.30 -34.90 -31.90
CA ALA A 298 -4.08 -36.05 -31.47
C ALA A 298 -3.25 -37.23 -30.93
N ALA A 299 -1.92 -37.20 -31.11
CA ALA A 299 -1.06 -38.31 -30.71
C ALA A 299 -1.07 -38.51 -29.18
N PRO A 300 -1.32 -39.74 -28.68
CA PRO A 300 -1.23 -40.06 -27.26
C PRO A 300 0.12 -39.72 -26.66
N GLN A 301 0.12 -38.97 -25.55
CA GLN A 301 1.33 -38.58 -24.83
C GLN A 301 1.35 -39.19 -23.43
N PRO A 302 2.41 -39.95 -23.05
CA PRO A 302 2.52 -40.51 -21.70
C PRO A 302 2.48 -39.46 -20.58
N LEU A 303 3.02 -38.26 -20.83
CA LEU A 303 3.01 -37.15 -19.87
C LEU A 303 1.63 -36.49 -19.71
N LEU A 304 0.68 -36.82 -20.60
CA LEU A 304 -0.69 -36.29 -20.60
C LEU A 304 -1.70 -37.45 -20.41
N ASP A 305 -1.32 -38.47 -19.65
CA ASP A 305 -2.14 -39.66 -19.36
C ASP A 305 -2.66 -40.40 -20.62
N GLY A 306 -1.88 -40.36 -21.70
CA GLY A 306 -2.21 -40.98 -22.98
C GLY A 306 -3.19 -40.17 -23.83
N LEU A 307 -3.55 -38.95 -23.42
CA LEU A 307 -4.33 -38.03 -24.25
C LEU A 307 -3.46 -37.34 -25.31
N GLY A 308 -4.11 -36.92 -26.40
CA GLY A 308 -3.54 -35.92 -27.30
C GLY A 308 -3.45 -34.55 -26.63
N TRP A 309 -2.59 -33.68 -27.14
CA TRP A 309 -2.38 -32.34 -26.57
C TRP A 309 -3.69 -31.53 -26.52
N SER A 310 -4.47 -31.54 -27.60
CA SER A 310 -5.74 -30.80 -27.68
C SER A 310 -6.78 -31.30 -26.67
N ASP A 311 -6.86 -32.62 -26.47
CA ASP A 311 -7.82 -33.24 -25.55
C ASP A 311 -7.39 -33.06 -24.09
N ALA A 312 -6.08 -33.13 -23.82
CA ALA A 312 -5.53 -32.81 -22.52
C ALA A 312 -5.83 -31.35 -22.14
N TYR A 313 -5.60 -30.39 -23.06
CA TYR A 313 -5.92 -28.98 -22.83
C TYR A 313 -7.41 -28.74 -22.59
N ARG A 314 -8.29 -29.35 -23.38
CA ARG A 314 -9.74 -29.27 -23.16
C ARG A 314 -10.13 -29.80 -21.78
N THR A 315 -9.61 -30.98 -21.42
CA THR A 315 -9.87 -31.61 -20.12
C THR A 315 -9.43 -30.72 -18.96
N THR A 316 -8.24 -30.12 -19.04
CA THR A 316 -7.74 -29.21 -18.00
C THR A 316 -8.59 -27.95 -17.89
N LEU A 317 -9.03 -27.38 -19.01
CA LEU A 317 -9.87 -26.18 -18.98
C LEU A 317 -11.29 -26.46 -18.47
N ASP A 318 -11.84 -27.65 -18.75
CA ASP A 318 -13.12 -28.10 -18.20
C ASP A 318 -13.02 -28.37 -16.68
N ALA A 319 -11.90 -28.95 -16.22
CA ALA A 319 -11.60 -29.06 -14.80
C ALA A 319 -11.53 -27.68 -14.12
N ALA A 320 -10.93 -26.68 -14.77
CA ALA A 320 -10.91 -25.31 -14.26
C ALA A 320 -12.31 -24.73 -14.09
N ARG A 321 -13.21 -24.96 -15.06
CA ARG A 321 -14.61 -24.56 -14.96
C ARG A 321 -15.32 -25.18 -13.76
N GLY A 322 -15.03 -26.44 -13.46
CA GLY A 322 -15.57 -27.13 -12.29
C GLY A 322 -15.16 -26.49 -10.96
N VAL A 323 -13.92 -25.98 -10.86
CA VAL A 323 -13.38 -25.34 -9.66
C VAL A 323 -13.85 -23.90 -9.48
N ILE A 324 -14.05 -23.15 -10.56
CA ILE A 324 -14.47 -21.74 -10.53
C ILE A 324 -15.95 -21.56 -10.09
N GLU A 325 -16.71 -22.66 -9.98
CA GLU A 325 -18.16 -22.66 -9.72
C GLU A 325 -18.92 -21.74 -10.70
N GLY A 326 -18.78 -22.03 -12.00
CA GLY A 326 -19.44 -21.32 -13.10
C GLY A 326 -18.47 -20.78 -14.14
N ASP A 327 -18.94 -19.86 -14.98
CA ASP A 327 -18.11 -19.26 -16.02
C ASP A 327 -17.36 -18.02 -15.45
N PRO A 328 -16.07 -17.83 -15.77
CA PRO A 328 -15.35 -16.61 -15.42
C PRO A 328 -15.91 -15.40 -16.19
N ASP A 329 -15.72 -14.20 -15.66
CA ASP A 329 -16.13 -12.95 -16.32
C ASP A 329 -15.21 -12.61 -17.51
N LEU A 330 -13.95 -13.04 -17.41
CA LEU A 330 -12.91 -12.85 -18.42
C LEU A 330 -11.94 -14.03 -18.44
N VAL A 331 -11.56 -14.50 -19.64
CA VAL A 331 -10.39 -15.37 -19.84
C VAL A 331 -9.27 -14.55 -20.47
N LEU A 332 -8.10 -14.53 -19.82
CA LEU A 332 -6.90 -13.85 -20.28
C LEU A 332 -5.83 -14.86 -20.66
N PHE A 333 -5.45 -14.88 -21.94
CA PHE A 333 -4.39 -15.73 -22.45
C PHE A 333 -3.02 -15.05 -22.44
N THR A 334 -2.03 -15.74 -21.89
CA THR A 334 -0.61 -15.34 -21.87
C THR A 334 0.28 -16.48 -22.37
N GLY A 335 1.57 -16.17 -22.58
CA GLY A 335 2.54 -17.12 -23.11
C GLY A 335 2.44 -17.31 -24.63
N GLY A 336 3.57 -17.62 -25.27
CA GLY A 336 3.67 -17.69 -26.73
C GLY A 336 2.77 -18.76 -27.37
N ALA A 337 2.47 -19.84 -26.65
CA ALA A 337 1.63 -20.92 -27.17
C ALA A 337 0.15 -20.52 -27.33
N SER A 338 -0.30 -19.46 -26.66
CA SER A 338 -1.64 -18.89 -26.84
C SER A 338 -1.91 -18.33 -28.25
N ARG A 339 -0.86 -18.18 -29.08
CA ARG A 339 -0.98 -17.77 -30.48
C ARG A 339 -1.65 -18.84 -31.35
N MET A 340 -1.57 -20.11 -30.94
CA MET A 340 -2.22 -21.22 -31.64
C MET A 340 -3.74 -21.07 -31.60
N GLY A 341 -4.36 -20.79 -32.74
CA GLY A 341 -5.77 -20.35 -32.79
C GLY A 341 -6.77 -21.34 -32.22
N PHE A 342 -6.46 -22.64 -32.22
CA PHE A 342 -7.33 -23.67 -31.66
C PHE A 342 -7.49 -23.59 -30.14
N VAL A 343 -6.49 -23.08 -29.43
CA VAL A 343 -6.54 -22.89 -27.97
C VAL A 343 -7.66 -21.93 -27.60
N THR A 344 -7.70 -20.78 -28.27
CA THR A 344 -8.74 -19.76 -28.06
C THR A 344 -10.13 -20.31 -28.43
N ARG A 345 -10.23 -21.11 -29.50
CA ARG A 345 -11.50 -21.76 -29.88
C ARG A 345 -11.99 -22.72 -28.80
N ILE A 346 -11.12 -23.57 -28.26
CA ILE A 346 -11.48 -24.49 -27.16
C ILE A 346 -12.00 -23.71 -25.95
N ALA A 347 -11.35 -22.60 -25.58
CA ALA A 347 -11.84 -21.77 -24.48
C ALA A 347 -13.19 -21.11 -24.74
N GLN A 348 -13.44 -20.64 -25.97
CA GLN A 348 -14.75 -20.09 -26.37
C GLN A 348 -15.85 -21.16 -26.39
N GLU A 349 -15.52 -22.41 -26.70
CA GLU A 349 -16.46 -23.52 -26.65
C GLU A 349 -16.82 -23.92 -25.21
N ILE A 350 -15.84 -23.91 -24.30
CA ILE A 350 -16.05 -24.23 -22.88
C ILE A 350 -16.77 -23.08 -22.16
N PHE A 351 -16.42 -21.83 -22.48
CA PHE A 351 -16.96 -20.62 -21.88
C PHE A 351 -17.66 -19.73 -22.93
N PRO A 352 -18.84 -20.13 -23.45
CA PRO A 352 -19.49 -19.46 -24.58
C PRO A 352 -19.99 -18.04 -24.30
N ARG A 353 -20.12 -17.67 -23.01
CA ARG A 353 -20.57 -16.34 -22.59
C ARG A 353 -19.44 -15.46 -22.08
N THR A 354 -18.24 -16.01 -21.92
CA THR A 354 -17.11 -15.29 -21.35
C THR A 354 -16.34 -14.57 -22.45
N ARG A 355 -15.93 -13.33 -22.15
CA ARG A 355 -15.02 -12.60 -23.04
C ARG A 355 -13.65 -13.28 -22.98
N VAL A 356 -13.10 -13.63 -24.14
CA VAL A 356 -11.76 -14.22 -24.24
C VAL A 356 -10.83 -13.20 -24.85
N LEU A 357 -9.75 -12.87 -24.13
CA LEU A 357 -8.76 -11.90 -24.55
C LEU A 357 -7.38 -12.54 -24.65
N ARG A 358 -6.62 -12.06 -25.62
CA ARG A 358 -5.22 -12.42 -25.85
C ARG A 358 -4.44 -11.13 -26.09
N GLY A 359 -3.33 -10.95 -25.38
CA GLY A 359 -2.43 -9.80 -25.58
C GLY A 359 -1.86 -9.75 -27.00
N LYS A 360 -1.42 -8.57 -27.45
CA LYS A 360 -0.79 -8.41 -28.77
C LYS A 360 0.61 -9.03 -28.83
N ALA A 361 1.37 -8.90 -27.74
CA ALA A 361 2.69 -9.49 -27.53
C ALA A 361 2.69 -10.32 -26.24
N PRO A 362 2.01 -11.48 -26.20
CA PRO A 362 1.90 -12.31 -24.99
C PRO A 362 3.26 -12.73 -24.42
N GLU A 363 4.31 -12.80 -25.25
CA GLU A 363 5.68 -13.08 -24.87
C GLU A 363 6.38 -11.97 -24.06
N LEU A 364 5.88 -10.73 -24.09
CA LEU A 364 6.40 -9.60 -23.30
C LEU A 364 5.51 -9.28 -22.10
N ALA A 365 4.31 -9.85 -22.04
CA ALA A 365 3.29 -9.51 -21.06
C ALA A 365 3.77 -9.77 -19.63
N ILE A 366 4.46 -10.89 -19.40
CA ILE A 366 4.98 -11.26 -18.09
C ILE A 366 6.11 -10.30 -17.68
N ALA A 367 7.12 -10.08 -18.52
CA ALA A 367 8.22 -9.17 -18.22
C ALA A 367 7.73 -7.74 -17.91
N LYS A 368 6.85 -7.19 -18.74
CA LYS A 368 6.25 -5.87 -18.49
C LYS A 368 5.38 -5.87 -17.25
N GLY A 369 4.60 -6.93 -17.02
CA GLY A 369 3.79 -7.12 -15.83
C GLY A 369 4.60 -7.15 -14.53
N LEU A 370 5.77 -7.79 -14.55
CA LEU A 370 6.71 -7.81 -13.44
C LEU A 370 7.27 -6.41 -13.14
N ALA A 371 7.60 -5.64 -14.18
CA ALA A 371 8.06 -4.26 -14.04
C ALA A 371 6.95 -3.34 -13.49
N TRP A 372 5.71 -3.51 -13.97
CA TRP A 372 4.52 -2.83 -13.43
C TRP A 372 4.31 -3.15 -11.96
N TRP A 373 4.26 -4.44 -11.61
CA TRP A 373 4.11 -4.91 -10.23
C TRP A 373 5.18 -4.33 -9.33
N GLY A 374 6.44 -4.41 -9.76
CA GLY A 374 7.57 -3.89 -9.02
C GLY A 374 7.46 -2.39 -8.76
N ARG A 375 7.09 -1.62 -9.79
CA ARG A 375 6.85 -0.17 -9.67
C ARG A 375 5.71 0.15 -8.72
N SER A 376 4.55 -0.50 -8.86
CA SER A 376 3.40 -0.26 -7.98
C SER A 376 3.71 -0.61 -6.53
N LYS A 377 4.37 -1.76 -6.29
CA LYS A 377 4.80 -2.18 -4.94
C LYS A 377 5.78 -1.17 -4.31
N LEU A 378 6.79 -0.75 -5.05
CA LEU A 378 7.81 0.17 -4.54
C LEU A 378 7.24 1.59 -4.34
N ARG A 379 6.31 2.03 -5.20
CA ARG A 379 5.56 3.27 -5.00
C ARG A 379 4.70 3.23 -3.76
N ALA A 380 3.95 2.15 -3.56
CA ALA A 380 3.16 1.93 -2.35
C ALA A 380 4.03 2.03 -1.09
N ALA A 381 5.14 1.30 -1.05
CA ALA A 381 6.07 1.33 0.08
C ALA A 381 6.77 2.69 0.27
N ALA A 382 7.00 3.45 -0.79
CA ALA A 382 7.57 4.79 -0.70
C ALA A 382 6.52 5.80 -0.20
N PHE A 383 5.28 5.72 -0.67
CA PHE A 383 4.15 6.51 -0.19
C PHE A 383 3.91 6.31 1.30
N THR A 384 3.81 5.07 1.77
CA THR A 384 3.66 4.76 3.20
C THR A 384 4.76 5.39 4.03
N ARG A 385 6.03 5.23 3.62
CA ARG A 385 7.16 5.81 4.35
C ARG A 385 7.14 7.33 4.39
N GLU A 386 6.67 8.01 3.34
CA GLU A 386 6.55 9.46 3.35
C GLU A 386 5.45 9.93 4.31
N VAL A 387 4.31 9.23 4.36
CA VAL A 387 3.26 9.49 5.34
C VAL A 387 3.76 9.21 6.77
N GLU A 388 4.48 8.11 6.98
CA GLU A 388 5.12 7.79 8.26
C GLU A 388 6.17 8.84 8.67
N ALA A 389 6.93 9.37 7.72
CA ALA A 389 7.94 10.41 7.96
C ALA A 389 7.32 11.73 8.41
N LEU A 390 6.13 12.11 7.91
CA LEU A 390 5.38 13.25 8.46
C LEU A 390 5.02 13.03 9.93
N CYS A 391 4.81 11.76 10.31
CA CYS A 391 4.36 11.33 11.63
C CYS A 391 5.50 10.93 12.58
N ALA A 392 6.76 11.07 12.15
CA ALA A 392 7.94 10.74 12.92
C ALA A 392 8.79 11.99 13.16
N PRO A 393 9.52 12.09 14.28
CA PRO A 393 10.56 13.12 14.44
C PRO A 393 11.63 12.96 13.35
N SER A 394 12.21 14.06 12.86
CA SER A 394 13.28 13.95 11.86
C SER A 394 14.50 13.27 12.47
N LEU A 395 15.17 12.43 11.68
CA LEU A 395 16.43 11.76 12.09
C LEU A 395 17.57 12.75 12.35
N LEU A 396 17.43 14.00 11.87
CA LEU A 396 18.40 15.08 12.07
C LEU A 396 18.10 15.91 13.33
N ASP A 397 16.98 15.66 13.99
CA ASP A 397 16.56 16.48 15.12
C ASP A 397 17.21 16.05 16.43
N ARG A 398 17.27 17.00 17.38
CA ARG A 398 17.73 16.74 18.75
C ARG A 398 16.79 15.75 19.45
N PRO A 399 17.28 14.97 20.43
CA PRO A 399 16.42 14.15 21.28
C PRO A 399 15.28 15.00 21.86
N GLY A 400 14.02 14.66 21.54
CA GLY A 400 12.82 15.38 21.97
C GLY A 400 12.15 16.28 20.93
N ALA A 401 12.55 16.26 19.66
CA ALA A 401 11.87 17.03 18.62
C ALA A 401 10.51 16.46 18.22
N SER A 402 9.58 17.36 17.86
CA SER A 402 8.23 17.03 17.41
C SER A 402 8.26 16.58 15.94
N SER A 403 7.33 15.72 15.53
CA SER A 403 7.11 15.46 14.10
C SER A 403 6.63 16.73 13.37
N ALA A 404 6.68 16.74 12.04
CA ALA A 404 6.13 17.86 11.25
C ALA A 404 4.64 18.12 11.57
N ILE A 405 3.88 17.05 11.83
CA ILE A 405 2.50 17.14 12.31
C ILE A 405 2.44 17.76 13.71
N GLY A 406 3.32 17.32 14.63
CA GLY A 406 3.41 17.86 15.98
C GLY A 406 3.74 19.36 16.01
N GLU A 407 4.70 19.82 15.20
CA GLU A 407 5.03 21.24 15.06
C GLU A 407 3.84 22.05 14.53
N MET A 408 3.15 21.52 13.52
CA MET A 408 1.97 22.16 12.92
C MET A 408 0.80 22.25 13.92
N VAL A 409 0.54 21.20 14.70
CA VAL A 409 -0.48 21.21 15.76
C VAL A 409 -0.13 22.23 16.84
N ARG A 410 1.13 22.24 17.32
CA ARG A 410 1.60 23.21 18.32
C ARG A 410 1.48 24.66 17.83
N ALA A 411 1.70 24.90 16.54
CA ALA A 411 1.56 26.23 15.94
C ALA A 411 0.09 26.70 15.84
N GLU A 412 -0.87 25.79 15.66
CA GLU A 412 -2.30 26.11 15.61
C GLU A 412 -2.99 26.14 16.97
N LEU A 413 -2.37 25.54 17.99
CA LEU A 413 -2.96 25.43 19.31
C LEU A 413 -3.30 26.77 19.98
N PRO A 414 -2.47 27.83 19.90
CA PRO A 414 -2.82 29.13 20.47
C PRO A 414 -4.14 29.69 19.95
N ARG A 415 -4.49 29.45 18.68
CA ARG A 415 -5.77 29.89 18.09
C ARG A 415 -6.96 29.13 18.65
N LEU A 416 -6.81 27.82 18.88
CA LEU A 416 -7.83 27.04 19.56
C LEU A 416 -8.06 27.58 20.98
N LEU A 417 -6.99 27.85 21.71
CA LEU A 417 -7.08 28.39 23.08
C LEU A 417 -7.69 29.81 23.11
N ASP A 418 -7.40 30.65 22.11
CA ASP A 418 -8.01 31.99 21.95
C ASP A 418 -9.52 31.90 21.75
N ALA A 419 -9.99 30.91 20.98
CA ALA A 419 -11.41 30.72 20.72
C ALA A 419 -12.14 30.02 21.89
N LEU A 420 -11.46 29.08 22.55
CA LEU A 420 -12.06 28.25 23.60
C LEU A 420 -12.23 28.98 24.92
N ALA A 421 -11.23 29.77 25.34
CA ALA A 421 -11.23 30.39 26.66
C ALA A 421 -12.41 31.37 26.90
N PRO A 422 -12.82 32.24 25.95
CA PRO A 422 -13.98 33.10 26.11
C PRO A 422 -15.29 32.32 26.24
N VAL A 423 -15.49 31.28 25.41
CA VAL A 423 -16.69 30.44 25.43
C VAL A 423 -16.82 29.70 26.76
N LEU A 424 -15.72 29.10 27.24
CA LEU A 424 -15.71 28.44 28.55
C LEU A 424 -15.98 29.45 29.66
N ALA A 425 -15.35 30.63 29.62
CA ALA A 425 -15.54 31.63 30.66
C ALA A 425 -16.99 32.12 30.74
N GLU A 426 -17.61 32.45 29.61
CA GLU A 426 -19.01 32.86 29.55
C GLU A 426 -19.95 31.76 30.05
N ARG A 427 -19.80 30.52 29.55
CA ARG A 427 -20.66 29.40 29.93
C ARG A 427 -20.50 29.02 31.39
N ILE A 428 -19.28 28.97 31.92
CA ILE A 428 -19.02 28.71 33.34
C ILE A 428 -19.62 29.83 34.20
N ALA A 429 -19.47 31.08 33.79
CA ALA A 429 -20.06 32.21 34.50
C ALA A 429 -21.58 32.07 34.60
N GLU A 430 -22.26 31.78 33.49
CA GLU A 430 -23.72 31.69 33.43
C GLU A 430 -24.30 30.41 34.03
N ARG A 431 -23.70 29.26 33.74
CA ARG A 431 -24.22 27.93 34.09
C ARG A 431 -23.76 27.44 35.45
N VAL A 432 -22.62 27.93 35.94
CA VAL A 432 -22.02 27.46 37.20
C VAL A 432 -22.00 28.58 38.23
N ILE A 433 -21.26 29.66 37.96
CA ILE A 433 -20.98 30.69 38.97
C ILE A 433 -22.26 31.45 39.35
N LEU A 434 -23.13 31.78 38.39
CA LEU A 434 -24.36 32.53 38.67
C LEU A 434 -25.36 31.75 39.56
N PRO A 435 -25.69 30.47 39.29
CA PRO A 435 -26.51 29.66 40.20
C PRO A 435 -25.94 29.56 41.60
N TRP A 436 -24.65 29.29 41.73
CA TRP A 436 -23.98 29.20 43.03
C TRP A 436 -23.93 30.56 43.75
N GLY A 437 -23.78 31.66 43.01
CA GLY A 437 -23.81 33.02 43.56
C GLY A 437 -25.20 33.37 44.11
N ARG A 438 -26.27 32.91 43.44
CA ARG A 438 -27.65 33.00 43.93
C ARG A 438 -27.84 32.17 45.19
N ALA A 439 -27.32 30.94 45.23
CA ALA A 439 -27.40 30.06 46.39
C ALA A 439 -26.70 30.66 47.61
N TRP A 440 -25.50 31.22 47.44
CA TRP A 440 -24.79 31.96 48.48
C TRP A 440 -25.61 33.16 48.97
N ARG A 441 -26.16 33.97 48.05
CA ARG A 441 -26.98 35.14 48.40
C ARG A 441 -28.23 34.77 49.21
N LEU A 442 -28.82 33.60 48.94
CA LEU A 442 -29.99 33.08 49.65
C LEU A 442 -29.65 32.40 50.99
N GLY A 443 -28.37 32.22 51.31
CA GLY A 443 -27.92 31.57 52.55
C GLY A 443 -27.78 30.04 52.46
N GLN A 444 -27.87 29.47 51.25
CA GLN A 444 -27.72 28.02 51.04
C GLN A 444 -26.24 27.58 51.10
N ILE A 445 -25.30 28.51 50.89
CA ILE A 445 -23.86 28.32 51.09
C ILE A 445 -23.41 29.20 52.25
N ALA A 446 -22.63 28.67 53.20
CA ALA A 446 -22.28 29.40 54.42
C ALA A 446 -21.30 30.56 54.18
N THR A 447 -20.23 30.34 53.43
CA THR A 447 -19.12 31.31 53.25
C THR A 447 -18.82 31.59 51.78
N LEU A 448 -18.04 32.66 51.50
CA LEU A 448 -17.55 32.93 50.15
C LEU A 448 -16.44 31.94 49.74
N GLN A 449 -15.69 31.43 50.71
CA GLN A 449 -14.72 30.35 50.51
C GLN A 449 -15.40 29.03 50.10
N ASP A 450 -16.55 28.70 50.72
CA ASP A 450 -17.35 27.55 50.31
C ASP A 450 -17.95 27.72 48.91
N PHE A 451 -18.29 28.96 48.54
CA PHE A 451 -18.76 29.30 47.20
C PHE A 451 -17.66 29.09 46.16
N GLU A 452 -16.45 29.58 46.40
CA GLU A 452 -15.27 29.38 45.54
C GLU A 452 -15.01 27.90 45.29
N ARG A 453 -14.83 27.12 46.36
CA ARG A 453 -14.56 25.67 46.28
C ARG A 453 -15.68 24.90 45.56
N GLN A 454 -16.95 25.24 45.79
CA GLN A 454 -18.07 24.56 45.15
C GLN A 454 -18.19 24.93 43.67
N THR A 455 -17.87 26.18 43.30
CA THR A 455 -17.84 26.58 41.89
C THR A 455 -16.71 25.91 41.11
N GLU A 456 -15.54 25.69 41.71
CA GLU A 456 -14.43 24.95 41.08
C GLU A 456 -14.83 23.51 40.74
N VAL A 457 -15.36 22.77 41.73
CA VAL A 457 -15.81 21.38 41.54
C VAL A 457 -16.95 21.30 40.52
N ALA A 458 -17.92 22.22 40.59
CA ALA A 458 -19.04 22.24 39.67
C ALA A 458 -18.65 22.66 38.24
N ALA A 459 -17.62 23.50 38.08
CA ALA A 459 -17.11 23.87 36.77
C ALA A 459 -16.41 22.70 36.08
N ALA A 460 -15.57 21.96 36.80
CA ALA A 460 -14.96 20.73 36.29
C ALA A 460 -16.04 19.71 35.86
N ALA A 461 -17.05 19.49 36.71
CA ALA A 461 -18.16 18.60 36.40
C ALA A 461 -19.02 19.07 35.20
N TRP A 462 -19.18 20.38 35.02
CA TRP A 462 -19.91 20.93 33.88
C TRP A 462 -19.15 20.72 32.56
N VAL A 463 -17.82 20.88 32.55
CA VAL A 463 -17.01 20.66 31.36
C VAL A 463 -17.13 19.22 30.83
N ASP A 464 -17.23 18.25 31.73
CA ASP A 464 -17.47 16.83 31.37
C ASP A 464 -18.94 16.48 31.07
N SER A 465 -19.87 17.40 31.34
CA SER A 465 -21.28 17.19 31.02
C SER A 465 -21.52 17.16 29.51
N ALA A 466 -22.72 16.73 29.08
CA ALA A 466 -23.10 16.79 27.67
C ALA A 466 -23.10 18.24 27.13
N ASP A 467 -23.50 19.20 27.97
CA ASP A 467 -23.55 20.63 27.62
C ASP A 467 -22.15 21.23 27.46
N GLY A 468 -21.23 20.92 28.39
CA GLY A 468 -19.84 21.36 28.31
C GLY A 468 -19.10 20.78 27.09
N ARG A 469 -19.25 19.47 26.86
CA ARG A 469 -18.68 18.80 25.68
C ARG A 469 -19.22 19.35 24.37
N GLN A 470 -20.51 19.68 24.31
CA GLN A 470 -21.12 20.30 23.14
C GLN A 470 -20.51 21.69 22.86
N ALA A 471 -20.34 22.53 23.89
CA ALA A 471 -19.73 23.85 23.74
C ALA A 471 -18.27 23.76 23.25
N ILE A 472 -17.49 22.79 23.74
CA ILE A 472 -16.11 22.54 23.27
C ILE A 472 -16.12 22.06 21.81
N ALA A 473 -17.02 21.13 21.48
CA ALA A 473 -17.13 20.57 20.13
C ALA A 473 -17.47 21.64 19.08
N GLU A 474 -18.32 22.61 19.41
CA GLU A 474 -18.66 23.73 18.52
C GLU A 474 -17.43 24.60 18.20
N VAL A 475 -16.60 24.90 19.20
CA VAL A 475 -15.35 25.64 19.00
C VAL A 475 -14.35 24.82 18.18
N ALA A 476 -14.20 23.54 18.50
CA ALA A 476 -13.33 22.63 17.77
C ALA A 476 -13.73 22.51 16.28
N GLN A 477 -15.03 22.41 15.99
CA GLN A 477 -15.54 22.33 14.62
C GLN A 477 -15.22 23.59 13.80
N ALA A 478 -15.23 24.76 14.42
CA ALA A 478 -14.84 26.00 13.75
C ALA A 478 -13.32 26.10 13.53
N TRP A 479 -12.52 25.48 14.39
CA TRP A 479 -11.05 25.47 14.32
C TRP A 479 -10.49 24.45 13.31
N LEU A 480 -11.11 23.27 13.22
CA LEU A 480 -10.64 22.15 12.39
C LEU A 480 -10.39 22.49 10.91
N PRO A 481 -11.19 23.30 10.21
CA PRO A 481 -10.90 23.67 8.82
C PRO A 481 -9.54 24.34 8.63
N GLY A 482 -9.08 25.15 9.60
CA GLY A 482 -7.77 25.79 9.54
C GLY A 482 -6.63 24.79 9.72
N LEU A 483 -6.81 23.81 10.60
CA LEU A 483 -5.87 22.70 10.79
C LEU A 483 -5.83 21.80 9.54
N ALA A 484 -7.01 21.48 8.98
CA ALA A 484 -7.14 20.66 7.78
C ALA A 484 -6.41 21.29 6.58
N GLN A 485 -6.55 22.60 6.36
CA GLN A 485 -5.85 23.29 5.29
C GLN A 485 -4.31 23.19 5.41
N ARG A 486 -3.78 23.30 6.63
CA ARG A 486 -2.32 23.16 6.87
C ARG A 486 -1.86 21.71 6.73
N LEU A 487 -2.70 20.76 7.13
CA LEU A 487 -2.45 19.36 6.93
C LEU A 487 -2.40 19.02 5.43
N GLU A 488 -3.36 19.50 4.65
CA GLU A 488 -3.39 19.38 3.20
C GLU A 488 -2.13 19.98 2.54
N ALA A 489 -1.61 21.11 3.03
CA ALA A 489 -0.36 21.66 2.53
C ALA A 489 0.87 20.73 2.74
N LEU A 490 0.83 19.83 3.73
CA LEU A 490 1.86 18.81 3.97
C LEU A 490 1.60 17.52 3.17
N THR A 491 0.34 17.13 2.99
CA THR A 491 -0.04 15.84 2.38
C THR A 491 -0.28 15.92 0.87
N ASP A 492 -0.76 17.04 0.33
CA ASP A 492 -0.99 17.26 -1.11
C ASP A 492 0.27 17.00 -1.95
N PRO A 493 1.47 17.52 -1.58
CA PRO A 493 2.69 17.25 -2.36
C PRO A 493 3.06 15.77 -2.39
N ILE A 494 2.71 15.01 -1.33
CA ILE A 494 2.88 13.55 -1.29
C ILE A 494 1.88 12.93 -2.27
N CYS A 495 0.59 13.23 -2.15
CA CYS A 495 -0.45 12.73 -3.06
C CYS A 495 -0.10 12.98 -4.54
N ASP A 496 0.33 14.19 -4.88
CA ASP A 496 0.70 14.59 -6.24
C ASP A 496 1.88 13.76 -6.77
N ARG A 497 2.93 13.55 -5.96
CA ARG A 497 4.11 12.77 -6.35
C ARG A 497 3.76 11.32 -6.69
N TYR A 498 2.79 10.75 -5.97
CA TYR A 498 2.29 9.40 -6.21
C TYR A 498 1.06 9.34 -7.13
N ARG A 499 0.64 10.47 -7.71
CA ARG A 499 -0.51 10.61 -8.63
C ARG A 499 -1.83 10.13 -8.02
N LEU A 500 -1.95 10.26 -6.72
CA LEU A 500 -3.19 10.02 -6.00
C LEU A 500 -4.08 11.25 -6.09
N SER A 501 -5.40 11.03 -5.99
CA SER A 501 -6.30 12.15 -5.70
C SER A 501 -5.87 12.79 -4.39
N ARG A 502 -5.81 14.13 -4.35
CA ARG A 502 -5.53 14.88 -3.11
C ARG A 502 -6.48 14.53 -1.97
N ARG A 503 -7.68 14.02 -2.29
CA ARG A 503 -8.63 13.48 -1.31
C ARG A 503 -8.18 12.18 -0.62
N ALA A 504 -7.10 11.55 -1.06
CA ALA A 504 -6.60 10.30 -0.50
C ALA A 504 -6.20 10.44 0.97
N LEU A 505 -5.61 11.57 1.35
CA LEU A 505 -5.14 11.84 2.71
C LEU A 505 -5.97 12.92 3.44
N VAL A 506 -7.12 13.33 2.89
CA VAL A 506 -7.99 14.32 3.53
C VAL A 506 -8.68 13.72 4.75
N ILE A 507 -8.51 14.37 5.89
CA ILE A 507 -9.26 14.09 7.12
C ILE A 507 -10.51 14.97 7.10
N GLU A 508 -11.67 14.37 6.83
CA GLU A 508 -12.93 15.12 6.85
C GLU A 508 -13.26 15.58 8.28
N PRO A 509 -13.48 16.88 8.51
CA PRO A 509 -13.93 17.38 9.81
C PRO A 509 -15.37 16.93 10.04
N THR A 510 -15.57 15.77 10.68
CA THR A 510 -16.91 15.32 11.09
C THR A 510 -17.18 15.68 12.55
N THR A 511 -18.46 15.77 12.89
CA THR A 511 -18.94 15.92 14.28
C THR A 511 -18.44 14.79 15.17
N GLN A 512 -18.30 13.57 14.64
CA GLN A 512 -17.72 12.42 15.34
C GLN A 512 -16.21 12.58 15.59
N VAL A 513 -15.41 13.01 14.60
CA VAL A 513 -13.97 13.24 14.78
C VAL A 513 -13.71 14.39 15.75
N SER A 514 -14.52 15.46 15.69
CA SER A 514 -14.48 16.57 16.65
C SER A 514 -14.88 16.09 18.05
N GLY A 515 -15.91 15.25 18.13
CA GLY A 515 -16.31 14.59 19.37
C GLY A 515 -15.17 13.76 19.93
N GLU A 516 -14.59 12.84 19.16
CA GLU A 516 -13.54 11.88 19.55
C GLU A 516 -12.15 12.47 19.77
N LEU A 517 -11.81 13.60 19.13
CA LEU A 517 -10.60 14.39 19.41
C LEU A 517 -10.61 14.93 20.85
N PHE A 518 -11.81 15.21 21.37
CA PHE A 518 -12.03 15.79 22.70
C PHE A 518 -12.84 14.86 23.63
N ALA A 519 -13.25 13.67 23.17
CA ALA A 519 -14.05 12.71 23.95
C ALA A 519 -13.12 11.67 24.53
N GLY A 520 -12.79 11.91 25.79
CA GLY A 520 -11.89 11.08 26.57
C GLY A 520 -10.84 11.97 27.18
N ARG A 521 -11.15 12.50 28.37
CA ARG A 521 -10.21 13.22 29.26
C ARG A 521 -9.93 14.70 28.95
N THR A 522 -10.87 15.46 28.39
CA THR A 522 -10.77 16.93 28.38
C THR A 522 -10.60 17.53 29.78
N ALA A 523 -11.24 16.96 30.81
CA ALA A 523 -11.04 17.40 32.18
C ALA A 523 -9.74 16.93 32.86
N ASP A 524 -9.13 15.81 32.44
CA ASP A 524 -7.80 15.44 32.96
C ASP A 524 -6.71 16.31 32.30
N ALA A 525 -6.92 16.75 31.06
CA ALA A 525 -6.03 17.69 30.37
C ALA A 525 -6.19 19.12 30.90
N ILE A 526 -7.37 19.51 31.39
CA ILE A 526 -7.65 20.84 31.94
C ILE A 526 -7.79 20.75 33.46
N ASP A 527 -6.69 21.00 34.17
CA ASP A 527 -6.68 21.02 35.63
C ASP A 527 -7.39 22.27 36.19
N PHE A 528 -8.69 22.15 36.43
CA PHE A 528 -9.52 23.20 37.04
C PHE A 528 -9.24 23.45 38.53
N SER A 529 -8.48 22.57 39.21
CA SER A 529 -8.17 22.74 40.64
C SER A 529 -7.21 23.91 40.93
N HIS A 530 -6.59 24.46 39.88
CA HIS A 530 -5.62 25.54 39.96
C HIS A 530 -5.95 26.76 39.08
N VAL A 531 -7.11 26.80 38.41
CA VAL A 531 -7.52 27.93 37.57
C VAL A 531 -7.87 29.13 38.46
N GLN A 532 -6.99 30.14 38.52
CA GLN A 532 -7.20 31.35 39.35
C GLN A 532 -8.35 32.26 38.85
N GLY A 533 -9.00 31.89 37.74
CA GLY A 533 -10.18 32.56 37.19
C GLY A 533 -11.37 32.59 38.15
N PHE A 534 -11.62 31.53 38.92
CA PHE A 534 -12.73 31.49 39.89
C PHE A 534 -12.51 32.44 41.07
N ALA A 535 -11.28 32.47 41.59
CA ALA A 535 -10.84 33.42 42.61
C ALA A 535 -11.02 34.88 42.17
N THR A 536 -11.00 35.16 40.86
CA THR A 536 -11.22 36.50 40.30
C THR A 536 -12.65 36.97 40.48
N VAL A 537 -13.62 36.12 40.16
CA VAL A 537 -15.04 36.43 40.34
C VAL A 537 -15.39 36.51 41.83
N VAL A 538 -14.83 35.60 42.63
CA VAL A 538 -14.93 35.63 44.10
C VAL A 538 -14.30 36.91 44.66
N ASN A 539 -13.19 37.39 44.11
CA ASN A 539 -12.53 38.64 44.51
C ASN A 539 -13.34 39.88 44.13
N LEU A 540 -13.97 39.90 42.96
CA LEU A 540 -14.88 40.98 42.57
C LEU A 540 -16.10 41.06 43.51
N ILE A 541 -16.65 39.90 43.89
CA ILE A 541 -17.73 39.78 44.87
C ILE A 541 -17.26 40.20 46.27
N THR A 542 -16.10 39.68 46.70
CA THR A 542 -15.46 40.00 47.98
C THR A 542 -15.17 41.49 48.08
N ALA A 543 -14.66 42.13 47.03
CA ALA A 543 -14.39 43.57 47.00
C ALA A 543 -15.65 44.43 47.19
N VAL A 544 -16.79 44.02 46.63
CA VAL A 544 -18.08 44.69 46.87
C VAL A 544 -18.54 44.49 48.31
N VAL A 545 -18.39 43.29 48.85
CA VAL A 545 -18.75 42.96 50.23
C VAL A 545 -17.89 43.75 51.22
N VAL A 546 -16.58 43.67 51.07
CA VAL A 546 -15.57 44.42 51.81
C VAL A 546 -15.82 45.92 51.70
N GLY A 547 -15.98 46.45 50.48
CA GLY A 547 -16.25 47.86 50.25
C GLY A 547 -17.55 48.34 50.90
N THR A 548 -18.58 47.50 50.97
CA THR A 548 -19.84 47.86 51.64
C THR A 548 -19.75 47.74 53.16
N LEU A 549 -19.05 46.73 53.68
CA LEU A 549 -18.75 46.57 55.12
C LEU A 549 -17.86 47.72 55.65
N MET A 550 -16.98 48.25 54.80
CA MET A 550 -16.06 49.35 55.09
C MET A 550 -16.65 50.74 54.80
N GLY A 551 -17.93 50.83 54.42
CA GLY A 551 -18.60 52.11 54.18
C GLY A 551 -18.33 52.80 52.84
N GLY A 552 -17.58 52.15 51.94
CA GLY A 552 -17.06 52.67 50.66
C GLY A 552 -18.06 52.82 49.49
N SER A 553 -19.33 53.08 49.76
CA SER A 553 -20.26 53.57 48.71
C SER A 553 -21.24 54.63 49.23
N GLY A 554 -20.91 55.29 50.35
CA GLY A 554 -21.72 56.37 50.92
C GLY A 554 -23.08 55.93 51.51
N LYS A 555 -23.40 54.63 51.52
CA LYS A 555 -24.68 54.09 52.00
C LYS A 555 -24.62 53.28 53.29
N ALA A 556 -23.45 52.94 53.84
CA ALA A 556 -23.37 52.18 55.09
C ALA A 556 -23.86 52.97 56.32
N LEU A 557 -23.79 54.31 56.27
CA LEU A 557 -24.43 55.18 57.27
C LEU A 557 -25.97 55.18 57.17
N LEU A 558 -26.55 54.64 56.09
CA LEU A 558 -27.99 54.69 55.81
C LEU A 558 -28.72 53.34 56.00
N ILE A 559 -28.02 52.27 56.40
CA ILE A 559 -28.71 51.12 57.03
C ILE A 559 -29.05 51.56 58.47
N ALA A 560 -30.11 52.34 58.59
CA ALA A 560 -30.58 52.92 59.85
C ALA A 560 -31.00 51.80 60.83
N GLY A 561 -30.07 51.39 61.69
CA GLY A 561 -30.33 50.49 62.80
C GLY A 561 -29.06 50.12 63.58
N PRO A 562 -29.18 49.62 64.82
CA PRO A 562 -28.03 49.31 65.71
C PRO A 562 -27.02 48.33 65.10
N ILE A 563 -27.48 47.46 64.19
CA ILE A 563 -26.67 46.44 63.51
C ILE A 563 -25.69 47.07 62.52
N GLY A 564 -26.06 48.15 61.83
CA GLY A 564 -25.19 48.83 60.86
C GLY A 564 -23.98 49.50 61.51
N TRP A 565 -24.15 50.03 62.72
CA TRP A 565 -23.07 50.65 63.50
C TRP A 565 -22.07 49.63 64.03
N VAL A 566 -22.56 48.48 64.51
CA VAL A 566 -21.69 47.39 65.00
C VAL A 566 -20.84 46.83 63.84
N ILE A 567 -21.43 46.66 62.66
CA ILE A 567 -20.73 46.14 61.48
C ILE A 567 -19.70 47.14 60.94
N GLY A 568 -20.07 48.43 60.85
CA GLY A 568 -19.15 49.49 60.41
C GLY A 568 -17.99 49.71 61.39
N PHE A 569 -18.25 49.63 62.70
CA PHE A 569 -17.24 49.75 63.74
C PHE A 569 -16.29 48.53 63.78
N LEU A 570 -16.81 47.30 63.67
CA LEU A 570 -15.97 46.10 63.54
C LEU A 570 -15.11 46.14 62.26
N GLY A 571 -15.69 46.54 61.12
CA GLY A 571 -14.98 46.62 59.84
C GLY A 571 -13.84 47.64 59.87
N ALA A 572 -14.09 48.83 60.44
CA ALA A 572 -13.08 49.87 60.60
C ALA A 572 -12.00 49.48 61.63
N ALA A 573 -12.36 48.82 62.73
CA ALA A 573 -11.41 48.33 63.73
C ALA A 573 -10.48 47.24 63.17
N ILE A 574 -11.01 46.26 62.43
CA ILE A 574 -10.19 45.19 61.82
C ILE A 574 -9.24 45.77 60.76
N LEU A 575 -9.69 46.77 59.97
CA LEU A 575 -8.86 47.46 58.98
C LEU A 575 -7.69 48.24 59.61
N PHE A 576 -7.96 48.94 60.71
CA PHE A 576 -6.97 49.76 61.43
C PHE A 576 -5.81 48.92 62.01
N PHE A 577 -6.07 47.66 62.39
CA PHE A 577 -5.08 46.81 63.05
C PHE A 577 -4.41 45.76 62.15
N ILE A 578 -5.02 45.31 61.04
CA ILE A 578 -4.59 44.07 60.34
C ILE A 578 -4.34 44.27 58.83
N GLY A 579 -4.73 45.41 58.23
CA GLY A 579 -4.48 45.71 56.81
C GLY A 579 -5.49 45.07 55.83
N GLN A 580 -5.51 45.55 54.57
CA GLN A 580 -6.56 45.23 53.60
C GLN A 580 -6.60 43.76 53.17
N GLU A 581 -5.46 43.10 53.01
CA GLU A 581 -5.38 41.71 52.55
C GLU A 581 -5.89 40.71 53.59
N ALA A 582 -5.57 40.92 54.88
CA ALA A 582 -6.09 40.08 55.95
C ALA A 582 -7.61 40.21 56.15
N VAL A 583 -8.17 41.39 55.86
CA VAL A 583 -9.63 41.61 55.95
C VAL A 583 -10.34 40.87 54.82
N LYS A 584 -9.81 40.87 53.60
CA LYS A 584 -10.36 40.08 52.48
C LYS A 584 -10.42 38.60 52.83
N GLU A 585 -9.34 38.05 53.38
CA GLU A 585 -9.29 36.64 53.81
C GLU A 585 -10.26 36.33 54.95
N ARG A 586 -10.38 37.24 55.93
CA ARG A 586 -11.33 37.05 57.03
C ARG A 586 -12.79 37.08 56.57
N VAL A 587 -13.11 37.93 55.58
CA VAL A 587 -14.44 38.04 54.97
C VAL A 587 -14.77 36.82 54.11
N ARG A 588 -13.78 36.24 53.40
CA ARG A 588 -13.96 35.02 52.61
C ARG A 588 -14.48 33.85 53.46
N GLY A 589 -13.93 33.66 54.66
CA GLY A 589 -14.35 32.64 55.62
C GLY A 589 -15.51 33.03 56.54
N TRP A 590 -16.12 34.21 56.39
CA TRP A 590 -17.16 34.69 57.30
C TRP A 590 -18.57 34.27 56.86
N VAL A 591 -19.36 33.72 57.79
CA VAL A 591 -20.80 33.50 57.63
C VAL A 591 -21.55 34.82 57.72
N ILE A 592 -21.69 35.50 56.57
CA ILE A 592 -22.38 36.79 56.47
C ILE A 592 -23.90 36.58 56.66
N PRO A 593 -24.64 37.41 57.43
CA PRO A 593 -26.10 37.27 57.54
C PRO A 593 -26.84 37.44 56.20
N VAL A 594 -27.87 36.63 55.94
CA VAL A 594 -28.62 36.61 54.65
C VAL A 594 -29.18 37.99 54.26
N MET A 595 -29.70 38.74 55.22
CA MET A 595 -30.23 40.09 54.99
C MET A 595 -29.13 41.03 54.45
N LEU A 596 -27.91 40.89 54.95
CA LEU A 596 -26.77 41.68 54.51
C LEU A 596 -26.28 41.23 53.12
N ARG A 597 -26.27 39.92 52.83
CA ARG A 597 -25.95 39.42 51.48
C ARG A 597 -26.87 39.99 50.41
N LYS A 598 -28.18 40.00 50.67
CA LYS A 598 -29.21 40.54 49.75
C LYS A 598 -29.10 42.05 49.58
N ALA A 599 -28.78 42.79 50.65
CA ALA A 599 -28.63 44.24 50.61
C ALA A 599 -27.36 44.69 49.87
N VAL A 600 -26.26 43.99 50.09
CA VAL A 600 -24.95 44.29 49.48
C VAL A 600 -24.91 43.85 48.02
N MET A 601 -25.42 42.66 47.73
CA MET A 601 -25.37 42.01 46.41
C MET A 601 -26.79 41.76 45.85
N SER A 602 -27.32 42.72 45.07
CA SER A 602 -28.57 42.52 44.31
C SER A 602 -28.37 41.55 43.14
N GLU A 603 -29.46 41.06 42.53
CA GLU A 603 -29.34 40.21 41.32
C GLU A 603 -28.63 40.94 40.19
N GLU A 604 -29.01 42.19 39.94
CA GLU A 604 -28.39 43.03 38.91
C GLU A 604 -26.91 43.29 39.17
N ARG A 605 -26.50 43.46 40.45
CA ARG A 605 -25.09 43.60 40.79
C ARG A 605 -24.32 42.30 40.64
N LEU A 606 -24.90 41.17 41.03
CA LEU A 606 -24.28 39.86 40.86
C LEU A 606 -24.06 39.56 39.38
N SER A 607 -25.08 39.75 38.54
CA SER A 607 -24.97 39.53 37.09
C SER A 607 -24.02 40.52 36.40
N SER A 608 -24.05 41.81 36.79
CA SER A 608 -23.12 42.82 36.28
C SER A 608 -21.66 42.52 36.61
N ARG A 609 -21.37 42.10 37.86
CA ARG A 609 -20.01 41.75 38.28
C ARG A 609 -19.52 40.47 37.66
N LEU A 610 -20.42 39.50 37.49
CA LEU A 610 -20.14 38.27 36.75
C LEU A 610 -19.70 38.59 35.32
N ARG A 611 -20.49 39.39 34.58
CA ARG A 611 -20.16 39.82 33.21
C ARG A 611 -18.83 40.59 33.14
N ALA A 612 -18.61 41.52 34.07
CA ALA A 612 -17.35 42.28 34.13
C ALA A 612 -16.12 41.41 34.41
N GLY A 613 -16.29 40.24 35.02
CA GLY A 613 -15.23 39.29 35.30
C GLY A 613 -15.01 38.25 34.20
N VAL A 614 -15.88 38.15 33.19
CA VAL A 614 -15.78 37.13 32.13
C VAL A 614 -14.49 37.31 31.32
N ASP A 615 -14.16 38.53 30.89
CA ASP A 615 -12.96 38.79 30.09
C ASP A 615 -11.67 38.48 30.86
N GLU A 616 -11.61 38.84 32.15
CA GLU A 616 -10.46 38.54 33.01
C GLU A 616 -10.35 37.03 33.28
N MET A 617 -11.48 36.35 33.47
CA MET A 617 -11.54 34.90 33.63
C MET A 617 -11.11 34.18 32.35
N ALA A 618 -11.52 34.65 31.17
CA ALA A 618 -11.09 34.13 29.88
C ALA A 618 -9.57 34.29 29.68
N GLY A 619 -9.02 35.46 30.03
CA GLY A 619 -7.58 35.70 29.96
C GLY A 619 -6.75 34.78 30.86
N LYS A 620 -7.20 34.57 32.10
CA LYS A 620 -6.55 33.63 33.04
C LYS A 620 -6.69 32.18 32.60
N LEU A 621 -7.88 31.79 32.15
CA LEU A 621 -8.12 30.45 31.63
C LEU A 621 -7.24 30.15 30.40
N ARG A 622 -7.09 31.11 29.48
CA ARG A 622 -6.16 30.99 28.35
C ARG A 622 -4.72 30.77 28.81
N ALA A 623 -4.24 31.57 29.77
CA ALA A 623 -2.88 31.47 30.28
C ALA A 623 -2.62 30.12 30.95
N ASP A 624 -3.57 29.65 31.77
CA ASP A 624 -3.49 28.35 32.45
C ASP A 624 -3.51 27.18 31.45
N LEU A 625 -4.42 27.21 30.47
CA LEU A 625 -4.48 26.21 29.40
C LEU A 625 -3.19 26.17 28.57
N ALA A 626 -2.64 27.34 28.24
CA ALA A 626 -1.40 27.44 27.47
C ALA A 626 -0.18 26.92 28.25
N ALA A 627 -0.14 27.15 29.57
CA ALA A 627 1.01 26.78 30.39
C ALA A 627 1.02 25.31 30.83
N ARG A 628 -0.16 24.69 30.99
CA ARG A 628 -0.29 23.38 31.65
C ARG A 628 -0.84 22.28 30.74
N SER A 629 -1.65 22.65 29.75
CA SER A 629 -2.42 21.69 28.96
C SER A 629 -2.02 21.66 27.49
N ALA A 630 -1.27 22.66 27.02
CA ALA A 630 -0.95 22.83 25.62
C ALA A 630 -0.15 21.64 25.06
N ASP A 631 0.85 21.16 25.79
CA ASP A 631 1.68 20.05 25.34
C ASP A 631 0.91 18.73 25.28
N ASP A 632 0.13 18.42 26.31
CA ASP A 632 -0.68 17.20 26.36
C ASP A 632 -1.77 17.20 25.28
N LEU A 633 -2.41 18.36 25.06
CA LEU A 633 -3.40 18.52 24.00
C LEU A 633 -2.76 18.40 22.61
N ALA A 634 -1.56 18.95 22.40
CA ALA A 634 -0.82 18.80 21.15
C ALA A 634 -0.48 17.33 20.88
N VAL A 635 0.00 16.59 21.89
CA VAL A 635 0.33 15.17 21.78
C VAL A 635 -0.90 14.33 21.45
N ALA A 636 -2.04 14.60 22.10
CA ALA A 636 -3.29 13.88 21.86
C ALA A 636 -3.82 14.10 20.43
N ILE A 637 -3.81 15.36 19.96
CA ILE A 637 -4.23 15.72 18.61
C ILE A 637 -3.28 15.12 17.56
N GLU A 638 -1.97 15.22 17.77
CA GLU A 638 -0.95 14.62 16.89
C GLU A 638 -1.14 13.11 16.74
N ALA A 639 -1.32 12.38 17.85
CA ALA A 639 -1.53 10.94 17.84
C ALA A 639 -2.78 10.54 17.04
N ARG A 640 -3.86 11.32 17.13
CA ARG A 640 -5.09 11.07 16.38
C ARG A 640 -4.96 11.36 14.90
N ILE A 641 -4.31 12.47 14.52
CA ILE A 641 -4.03 12.81 13.12
C ILE A 641 -3.15 11.72 12.51
N LYS A 642 -2.10 11.28 13.22
CA LYS A 642 -1.23 10.19 12.79
C LYS A 642 -2.02 8.90 12.49
N ALA A 643 -2.87 8.47 13.42
CA ALA A 643 -3.68 7.27 13.22
C ALA A 643 -4.61 7.40 11.99
N ALA A 644 -5.24 8.56 11.81
CA ALA A 644 -6.12 8.82 10.67
C ALA A 644 -5.37 8.83 9.33
N LEU A 645 -4.20 9.47 9.26
CA LEU A 645 -3.38 9.51 8.04
C LEU A 645 -2.88 8.12 7.65
N LEU A 646 -2.41 7.33 8.61
CA LEU A 646 -1.92 5.97 8.34
C LEU A 646 -3.04 5.05 7.83
N SER A 647 -4.22 5.11 8.47
CA SER A 647 -5.40 4.36 8.00
C SER A 647 -5.83 4.79 6.59
N ARG A 648 -5.85 6.09 6.29
CA ARG A 648 -6.18 6.61 4.96
C ARG A 648 -5.12 6.25 3.92
N ALA A 649 -3.85 6.18 4.31
CA ALA A 649 -2.78 5.74 3.44
C ALA A 649 -3.00 4.28 3.03
N GLU A 650 -3.34 3.39 3.97
CA GLU A 650 -3.70 1.99 3.68
C GLU A 650 -4.88 1.90 2.69
N ASP A 651 -5.95 2.67 2.89
CA ASP A 651 -7.09 2.72 1.97
C ASP A 651 -6.69 3.22 0.56
N ALA A 652 -5.79 4.20 0.49
CA ALA A 652 -5.29 4.72 -0.78
C ALA A 652 -4.41 3.69 -1.52
N LEU A 653 -3.70 2.83 -0.78
CA LEU A 653 -2.90 1.76 -1.36
C LEU A 653 -3.74 0.70 -2.06
N VAL A 654 -4.96 0.40 -1.59
CA VAL A 654 -5.89 -0.51 -2.28
C VAL A 654 -6.25 0.00 -3.69
N ARG A 655 -6.13 1.31 -3.93
CA ARG A 655 -6.37 1.93 -5.23
C ARG A 655 -5.12 2.06 -6.11
N LEU A 656 -3.92 1.95 -5.51
CA LEU A 656 -2.62 1.90 -6.20
C LEU A 656 -2.17 0.47 -6.52
N GLY A 657 -2.56 -0.46 -5.67
CA GLY A 657 -2.32 -1.89 -5.75
C GLY A 657 -3.19 -2.51 -6.82
#